data_AF-A0A812LC74-F1
#
_entry.id   AF-A0A812LC74-F1
#
_cell.length_a   1.000
_cell.length_b   1.000
_cell.length_c   1.000
_cell.angle_alpha   90.00
_cell.angle_beta   90.00
_cell.angle_gamma   90.00
#
_symmetry.space_group_name_H-M   'P 1'
#
loop_
_entity.id
_entity.type
_entity.pdbx_description
1 polymer ?
#
loop_
_entity_poly.entity_id
_entity_poly.type
_entity_poly.pdbx_seq_one_letter_code
_entity_poly.pdbx_strand_id
1 'polypeptide(L)'
;MFSFLPRPFDSACTEIIKACSAEGLEDDDDEADEEQAGQDHVFTFYDELSPEEQRELDDQFDRINAQEFENAWVHGADETSFAEQGIQTVPPCLMNWDLKRPPKLQPGANITKLTDVSERKWTAWQTLGLEMYSRDRVAIVIMSGGKDSRIGGQIPKGALDVGLLSHKSIFQLYIERIRRLQHLVQRKFKKAVYIPVYIMCNRDNKEIIEDFFRENEFFGIREQDVLFFTQGDYPICDKRGKYLLEEKHKIAVNPNGNGGIFKALVEEGMVSDMKSRGVTSIYVCSIDNVLAKVGDPVFIGFCDTCKADAGLKTMEKVLPEEQYGIFCSQLYRDIFEDVDGDGKLDSVSKVKASVLEFFEIPEDLKKRRKQAGSGGMPLELSAGNLSQYFFKIDFVKKVAQLHWKKWHLIPKAIPYMDLKLGHKVEPPKQDRNARRMEMFIFDAFQLCKSVVGLQVPRTEYALVKNVSGPSSPQTAVQAVGQLHQQWIIRAGGEFVDKKVAGETEDLKCEISPLVSYDGEDLEGHFLKPLALPFYLPSQMEFTDFSAATAPLARRPSTHYLDWQSDIIRHELEVELHAQLGNVLEMMEDPKRYEYHGERAANEEETLPPTPRDTGPKRPGAAGGEVAQGSGSARKGSKQAETNDPSEPLTALEGPPTDTYTDPKKTINSEKRQKYWGRDASPTSARGAPSARSARGAPQSARGGPTSARGSPGEASPRERGSARGSARGSARGSGSGSPGE
;
A
#
# COMPACT_ATOMS: atom_id res chain seq x y z
N MET A 1 -59.05 13.70 -6.00
CA MET A 1 -58.17 14.61 -5.25
C MET A 1 -57.66 13.80 -4.06
N PHE A 2 -56.37 13.58 -3.84
CA PHE A 2 -55.20 14.10 -4.57
C PHE A 2 -54.60 13.07 -5.53
N SER A 3 -53.87 13.54 -6.53
CA SER A 3 -53.08 12.73 -7.46
C SER A 3 -51.62 12.76 -7.04
N PHE A 4 -50.99 11.60 -6.85
CA PHE A 4 -49.53 11.52 -6.81
C PHE A 4 -49.02 11.66 -8.25
N LEU A 5 -48.29 12.74 -8.50
CA LEU A 5 -47.47 12.90 -9.71
C LEU A 5 -46.07 12.34 -9.41
N PRO A 6 -45.37 11.76 -10.40
CA PRO A 6 -43.95 11.49 -10.27
C PRO A 6 -43.20 12.81 -10.02
N ARG A 7 -42.15 12.77 -9.21
CA ARG A 7 -41.25 13.94 -9.06
C ARG A 7 -40.41 14.06 -10.35
N PRO A 8 -40.22 15.26 -10.91
CA PRO A 8 -39.22 15.46 -11.94
C PRO A 8 -37.83 15.27 -11.31
N PHE A 9 -37.00 14.42 -11.91
CA PHE A 9 -35.56 14.44 -11.66
C PHE A 9 -34.97 15.71 -12.29
N ASP A 10 -34.04 16.35 -11.58
CA ASP A 10 -33.48 17.64 -12.00
C ASP A 10 -32.40 17.45 -13.08
N SER A 11 -32.56 18.08 -14.24
CA SER A 11 -31.88 17.69 -15.49
C SER A 11 -30.45 18.28 -15.60
N ALA A 12 -29.60 18.04 -14.61
CA ALA A 12 -28.28 18.67 -14.50
C ALA A 12 -27.21 18.06 -15.43
N CYS A 13 -27.30 16.77 -15.78
CA CYS A 13 -26.21 16.01 -16.43
C CYS A 13 -26.25 16.02 -17.98
N THR A 14 -26.62 17.14 -18.63
CA THR A 14 -27.10 17.10 -20.04
C THR A 14 -26.33 17.95 -21.06
N GLU A 15 -25.35 18.80 -20.69
CA GLU A 15 -24.79 19.81 -21.61
C GLU A 15 -23.29 19.72 -21.99
N ILE A 16 -22.49 18.77 -21.47
CA ILE A 16 -21.03 18.77 -21.72
C ILE A 16 -20.53 17.60 -22.61
N ILE A 17 -21.25 16.48 -22.71
CA ILE A 17 -20.80 15.28 -23.44
C ILE A 17 -21.05 15.39 -24.97
N LYS A 18 -20.39 16.34 -25.63
CA LYS A 18 -20.41 16.51 -27.11
C LYS A 18 -19.03 16.61 -27.78
N ALA A 19 -17.95 16.46 -27.03
CA ALA A 19 -16.59 16.71 -27.53
C ALA A 19 -15.74 15.45 -27.82
N CYS A 20 -16.05 14.28 -27.23
CA CYS A 20 -15.11 13.15 -27.15
C CYS A 20 -15.38 11.99 -28.12
N SER A 21 -16.49 12.00 -28.87
CA SER A 21 -16.90 10.86 -29.72
C SER A 21 -16.47 10.96 -31.19
N ALA A 22 -15.47 11.80 -31.50
CA ALA A 22 -15.21 12.27 -32.86
C ALA A 22 -13.78 12.02 -33.37
N GLU A 23 -13.14 10.91 -33.00
CA GLU A 23 -11.94 10.43 -33.72
C GLU A 23 -11.76 8.90 -33.67
N GLY A 24 -12.06 8.24 -34.80
CA GLY A 24 -11.41 6.98 -35.23
C GLY A 24 -11.81 5.65 -34.58
N LEU A 25 -12.90 5.04 -35.06
CA LEU A 25 -13.00 3.58 -35.33
C LEU A 25 -14.20 3.32 -36.26
N GLU A 26 -13.94 2.85 -37.49
CA GLU A 26 -14.95 2.38 -38.44
C GLU A 26 -14.92 0.84 -38.46
N ASP A 27 -16.01 0.19 -38.05
CA ASP A 27 -16.44 -1.18 -38.40
C ASP A 27 -17.92 -1.32 -37.93
N ASP A 28 -18.72 -2.15 -38.60
CA ASP A 28 -20.18 -1.97 -38.74
C ASP A 28 -21.12 -2.52 -37.62
N ASP A 29 -22.39 -2.10 -37.71
CA ASP A 29 -23.64 -2.67 -37.17
C ASP A 29 -23.87 -2.73 -35.64
N ASP A 30 -24.40 -1.64 -35.07
CA ASP A 30 -25.43 -1.68 -34.00
C ASP A 30 -26.21 -0.34 -33.91
N GLU A 31 -27.42 -0.25 -34.49
CA GLU A 31 -28.35 0.89 -34.24
C GLU A 31 -28.99 0.73 -32.84
N ALA A 32 -28.25 1.10 -31.78
CA ALA A 32 -28.64 0.86 -30.39
C ALA A 32 -28.55 2.12 -29.48
N ASP A 33 -29.54 2.99 -29.63
CA ASP A 33 -29.95 4.08 -28.71
C ASP A 33 -28.87 5.05 -28.17
N GLU A 34 -28.92 6.31 -28.67
CA GLU A 34 -28.15 7.48 -28.18
C GLU A 34 -28.55 7.96 -26.75
N GLU A 35 -28.94 7.06 -25.85
CA GLU A 35 -29.44 7.40 -24.50
C GLU A 35 -28.29 7.68 -23.49
N GLN A 36 -27.41 8.60 -23.89
CA GLN A 36 -26.15 8.94 -23.21
C GLN A 36 -26.31 10.02 -22.13
N ALA A 37 -27.37 9.93 -21.32
CA ALA A 37 -27.54 10.66 -20.06
C ALA A 37 -28.35 9.81 -19.05
N GLY A 38 -28.19 10.07 -17.75
CA GLY A 38 -28.95 9.39 -16.68
C GLY A 38 -28.36 8.06 -16.18
N GLN A 39 -28.73 7.70 -14.94
CA GLN A 39 -28.32 6.48 -14.21
C GLN A 39 -29.55 5.67 -13.75
N ASP A 40 -30.71 5.96 -14.34
CA ASP A 40 -32.05 5.60 -13.87
C ASP A 40 -32.32 4.09 -13.92
N HIS A 41 -31.54 3.36 -14.73
CA HIS A 41 -31.51 1.89 -14.80
C HIS A 41 -31.11 1.21 -13.48
N VAL A 42 -30.50 1.95 -12.54
CA VAL A 42 -30.27 1.49 -11.17
C VAL A 42 -31.59 1.14 -10.47
N PHE A 43 -32.70 1.78 -10.85
CA PHE A 43 -34.03 1.60 -10.28
C PHE A 43 -34.89 0.58 -11.07
N THR A 44 -34.34 -0.17 -12.04
CA THR A 44 -35.10 -1.11 -12.89
C THR A 44 -35.93 -2.13 -12.09
N PHE A 45 -35.48 -2.54 -10.90
CA PHE A 45 -36.19 -3.50 -10.04
C PHE A 45 -36.97 -2.86 -8.89
N TYR A 46 -37.06 -1.53 -8.80
CA TYR A 46 -37.49 -0.84 -7.58
C TYR A 46 -38.90 -1.22 -7.08
N ASP A 47 -39.84 -1.50 -7.99
CA ASP A 47 -41.20 -1.96 -7.65
C ASP A 47 -41.26 -3.42 -7.16
N GLU A 48 -40.19 -4.21 -7.34
CA GLU A 48 -40.05 -5.57 -6.78
C GLU A 48 -39.43 -5.59 -5.37
N LEU A 49 -38.81 -4.49 -4.95
CA LEU A 49 -38.04 -4.40 -3.70
C LEU A 49 -38.95 -4.24 -2.47
N SER A 50 -38.50 -4.74 -1.32
CA SER A 50 -39.12 -4.41 -0.03
C SER A 50 -38.93 -2.92 0.32
N PRO A 51 -39.80 -2.34 1.19
CA PRO A 51 -39.66 -0.95 1.62
C PRO A 51 -38.34 -0.65 2.34
N GLU A 52 -37.67 -1.66 2.86
CA GLU A 52 -36.33 -1.60 3.48
C GLU A 52 -35.24 -1.51 2.40
N GLU A 53 -35.27 -2.39 1.40
CA GLU A 53 -34.37 -2.41 0.25
C GLU A 53 -34.48 -1.15 -0.62
N GLN A 54 -35.69 -0.64 -0.84
CA GLN A 54 -35.94 0.64 -1.52
C GLN A 54 -35.19 1.78 -0.81
N ARG A 55 -35.31 1.87 0.52
CA ARG A 55 -34.59 2.86 1.32
C ARG A 55 -33.09 2.66 1.29
N GLU A 56 -32.58 1.44 1.25
CA GLU A 56 -31.13 1.20 1.11
C GLU A 56 -30.62 1.66 -0.25
N LEU A 57 -31.38 1.45 -1.33
CA LEU A 57 -31.01 1.91 -2.68
C LEU A 57 -31.05 3.44 -2.80
N ASP A 58 -32.09 4.09 -2.27
CA ASP A 58 -32.18 5.55 -2.17
C ASP A 58 -30.98 6.12 -1.40
N ASP A 59 -30.69 5.60 -0.19
CA ASP A 59 -29.56 6.04 0.63
C ASP A 59 -28.21 5.79 -0.06
N GLN A 60 -28.06 4.76 -0.89
CA GLN A 60 -26.86 4.56 -1.71
C GLN A 60 -26.74 5.61 -2.82
N PHE A 61 -27.83 5.88 -3.54
CA PHE A 61 -27.84 6.79 -4.68
C PHE A 61 -27.60 8.25 -4.26
N ASP A 62 -28.27 8.73 -3.20
CA ASP A 62 -28.09 10.08 -2.65
C ASP A 62 -26.67 10.35 -2.12
N ARG A 63 -25.91 9.29 -1.76
CA ARG A 63 -24.50 9.40 -1.35
C ARG A 63 -23.53 9.53 -2.52
N ILE A 64 -23.95 9.17 -3.74
CA ILE A 64 -23.11 9.26 -4.95
C ILE A 64 -23.27 10.63 -5.57
N ASN A 65 -22.22 11.47 -5.44
CA ASN A 65 -22.20 12.76 -6.12
C ASN A 65 -22.03 12.56 -7.63
N ALA A 66 -23.15 12.60 -8.36
CA ALA A 66 -23.19 12.38 -9.81
C ALA A 66 -22.29 13.34 -10.59
N GLN A 67 -22.18 14.61 -10.16
CA GLN A 67 -21.28 15.58 -10.81
C GLN A 67 -19.81 15.27 -10.54
N GLU A 68 -19.46 14.76 -9.35
CA GLU A 68 -18.11 14.25 -9.07
C GLU A 68 -17.81 13.01 -9.93
N PHE A 69 -18.79 12.11 -10.11
CA PHE A 69 -18.68 10.94 -10.98
C PHE A 69 -18.48 11.31 -12.44
N GLU A 70 -19.31 12.17 -13.02
CA GLU A 70 -19.22 12.60 -14.42
C GLU A 70 -17.86 13.25 -14.72
N ASN A 71 -17.42 14.17 -13.86
CA ASN A 71 -16.09 14.76 -13.98
C ASN A 71 -14.98 13.71 -13.89
N ALA A 72 -15.08 12.76 -12.95
CA ALA A 72 -14.11 11.69 -12.77
C ALA A 72 -14.07 10.71 -13.96
N TRP A 73 -15.22 10.43 -14.57
CA TRP A 73 -15.36 9.55 -15.72
C TRP A 73 -14.74 10.21 -16.97
N VAL A 74 -15.08 11.47 -17.25
CA VAL A 74 -14.51 12.21 -18.39
C VAL A 74 -12.98 12.35 -18.27
N HIS A 75 -12.46 12.83 -17.13
CA HIS A 75 -11.01 13.02 -16.95
C HIS A 75 -10.21 11.71 -16.86
N GLY A 76 -10.86 10.60 -16.52
CA GLY A 76 -10.24 9.28 -16.46
C GLY A 76 -10.45 8.43 -17.73
N ALA A 77 -11.35 8.86 -18.63
CA ALA A 77 -11.48 8.32 -19.98
C ALA A 77 -10.54 9.05 -20.97
N ASP A 78 -10.22 10.32 -20.72
CA ASP A 78 -9.17 11.10 -21.41
C ASP A 78 -7.73 10.68 -21.01
N GLU A 79 -7.52 9.39 -20.72
CA GLU A 79 -6.18 8.78 -20.64
C GLU A 79 -5.63 8.51 -22.06
N THR A 80 -5.58 9.56 -22.89
CA THR A 80 -4.68 9.61 -24.05
C THR A 80 -3.26 9.28 -23.57
N SER A 81 -2.54 8.44 -24.29
CA SER A 81 -1.33 7.83 -23.73
C SER A 81 -0.25 8.88 -23.46
N PHE A 82 0.61 8.63 -22.46
CA PHE A 82 1.73 9.51 -22.14
C PHE A 82 2.66 9.79 -23.33
N ALA A 83 2.65 8.92 -24.36
CA ALA A 83 3.39 9.11 -25.60
C ALA A 83 2.73 10.14 -26.53
N GLU A 84 1.41 10.12 -26.68
CA GLU A 84 0.63 11.09 -27.48
C GLU A 84 0.66 12.48 -26.85
N GLN A 85 0.59 12.55 -25.52
CA GLN A 85 0.74 13.80 -24.76
C GLN A 85 2.19 14.35 -24.72
N GLY A 86 3.16 13.69 -25.39
CA GLY A 86 4.56 14.12 -25.44
C GLY A 86 5.33 14.07 -24.11
N ILE A 87 4.79 13.37 -23.10
CA ILE A 87 5.34 13.35 -21.73
C ILE A 87 6.53 12.40 -21.66
N GLN A 88 7.73 12.96 -21.55
CA GLN A 88 8.94 12.14 -21.44
C GLN A 88 9.15 11.66 -20.00
N THR A 89 9.05 10.36 -19.80
CA THR A 89 9.45 9.72 -18.53
C THR A 89 10.97 9.56 -18.46
N VAL A 90 11.58 9.96 -17.34
CA VAL A 90 13.03 9.87 -17.10
C VAL A 90 13.32 9.33 -15.69
N PRO A 91 14.46 8.64 -15.47
CA PRO A 91 14.84 8.14 -14.14
C PRO A 91 15.03 9.27 -13.11
N PRO A 92 14.87 8.98 -11.80
CA PRO A 92 15.04 9.97 -10.75
C PRO A 92 16.52 10.40 -10.61
N CYS A 93 16.73 11.67 -10.23
CA CYS A 93 18.05 12.27 -10.08
C CYS A 93 18.78 11.71 -8.86
N LEU A 94 19.90 11.01 -9.07
CA LEU A 94 20.71 10.44 -7.98
C LEU A 94 21.43 11.55 -7.21
N MET A 95 21.14 11.66 -5.91
CA MET A 95 21.72 12.64 -5.02
C MET A 95 23.11 12.21 -4.53
N ASN A 96 24.14 13.00 -4.85
CA ASN A 96 25.49 12.80 -4.32
C ASN A 96 25.57 13.27 -2.85
N TRP A 97 26.03 12.37 -1.97
CA TRP A 97 26.23 12.65 -0.54
C TRP A 97 27.71 12.71 -0.11
N ASP A 98 28.68 12.77 -1.01
CA ASP A 98 30.09 13.01 -0.65
C ASP A 98 30.33 14.47 -0.22
N LEU A 99 29.41 15.37 -0.62
CA LEU A 99 29.47 16.78 -0.31
C LEU A 99 29.35 17.08 1.20
N LYS A 100 30.09 18.11 1.64
CA LYS A 100 30.07 18.65 3.02
C LYS A 100 28.75 19.31 3.43
N ARG A 101 27.84 19.54 2.48
CA ARG A 101 26.48 20.06 2.67
C ARG A 101 25.49 19.04 2.08
N PRO A 102 24.23 18.98 2.55
CA PRO A 102 23.20 18.20 1.88
C PRO A 102 23.09 18.58 0.38
N PRO A 103 22.82 17.62 -0.51
CA PRO A 103 22.62 17.89 -1.92
C PRO A 103 21.43 18.82 -2.14
N LYS A 104 21.52 19.71 -3.13
CA LYS A 104 20.39 20.54 -3.54
C LYS A 104 19.43 19.70 -4.37
N LEU A 105 18.18 19.57 -3.90
CA LEU A 105 17.12 18.92 -4.67
C LEU A 105 16.90 19.63 -6.01
N GLN A 106 16.75 18.84 -7.06
CA GLN A 106 16.37 19.27 -8.41
C GLN A 106 14.84 19.21 -8.59
N PRO A 107 14.28 19.89 -9.60
CA PRO A 107 12.91 19.63 -10.05
C PRO A 107 12.72 18.14 -10.39
N GLY A 108 11.53 17.60 -10.17
CA GLY A 108 11.25 16.19 -10.36
C GLY A 108 11.60 15.29 -9.16
N ALA A 109 11.76 14.00 -9.45
CA ALA A 109 12.09 12.98 -8.46
C ALA A 109 13.59 12.96 -8.18
N ASN A 110 13.97 13.04 -6.90
CA ASN A 110 15.35 12.94 -6.41
C ASN A 110 15.48 11.62 -5.64
N ILE A 111 16.58 10.86 -5.78
CA ILE A 111 16.76 9.56 -5.13
C ILE A 111 18.10 9.44 -4.41
N THR A 112 18.16 8.62 -3.36
CA THR A 112 19.39 8.22 -2.67
C THR A 112 19.39 6.70 -2.47
N LYS A 113 20.47 6.02 -2.85
CA LYS A 113 20.67 4.61 -2.50
C LYS A 113 21.22 4.51 -1.08
N LEU A 114 20.58 3.73 -0.20
CA LEU A 114 21.02 3.57 1.19
C LEU A 114 22.37 2.84 1.28
N THR A 115 22.70 2.01 0.29
CA THR A 115 24.02 1.35 0.11
C THR A 115 25.17 2.34 -0.05
N ASP A 116 24.89 3.52 -0.60
CA ASP A 116 25.90 4.51 -0.99
C ASP A 116 26.09 5.57 0.12
N VAL A 117 25.40 5.38 1.27
CA VAL A 117 25.38 6.31 2.39
C VAL A 117 26.32 5.83 3.49
N SER A 118 27.39 6.59 3.72
CA SER A 118 28.29 6.36 4.86
C SER A 118 27.54 6.22 6.19
N GLU A 119 27.97 5.27 7.03
CA GLU A 119 27.42 4.97 8.36
C GLU A 119 27.17 6.23 9.21
N ARG A 120 28.10 7.19 9.19
CA ARG A 120 27.95 8.48 9.89
C ARG A 120 26.69 9.25 9.48
N LYS A 121 26.28 9.20 8.21
CA LYS A 121 25.06 9.86 7.71
C LYS A 121 23.82 9.03 8.02
N TRP A 122 23.89 7.71 7.90
CA TRP A 122 22.84 6.79 8.35
C TRP A 122 22.49 7.02 9.83
N THR A 123 23.49 7.03 10.71
CA THR A 123 23.34 7.26 12.16
C THR A 123 22.84 8.67 12.48
N ALA A 124 23.18 9.68 11.66
CA ALA A 124 22.65 11.03 11.80
C ALA A 124 21.15 11.08 11.46
N TRP A 125 20.72 10.45 10.36
CA TRP A 125 19.30 10.36 9.99
C TRP A 125 18.50 9.55 11.00
N GLN A 126 18.99 8.36 11.40
CA GLN A 126 18.36 7.54 12.44
C GLN A 126 18.19 8.33 13.75
N THR A 127 19.21 9.11 14.15
CA THR A 127 19.14 9.96 15.34
C THR A 127 18.11 11.07 15.19
N LEU A 128 18.05 11.74 14.04
CA LEU A 128 17.07 12.80 13.76
C LEU A 128 15.62 12.26 13.73
N GLY A 129 15.37 11.09 13.11
CA GLY A 129 14.04 10.47 13.14
C GLY A 129 13.59 10.08 14.55
N LEU A 130 14.48 9.46 15.33
CA LEU A 130 14.21 9.18 16.75
C LEU A 130 14.02 10.47 17.58
N GLU A 131 14.66 11.58 17.20
CA GLU A 131 14.48 12.92 17.80
C GLU A 131 13.15 13.59 17.40
N MET A 132 12.63 13.30 16.21
CA MET A 132 11.28 13.71 15.81
C MET A 132 10.22 12.96 16.62
N TYR A 133 10.40 11.65 16.84
CA TYR A 133 9.56 10.87 17.75
C TYR A 133 9.68 11.33 19.22
N SER A 134 10.87 11.68 19.71
CA SER A 134 11.03 12.22 21.08
C SER A 134 10.36 13.58 21.31
N ARG A 135 10.03 14.29 20.22
CA ARG A 135 9.26 15.54 20.18
C ARG A 135 7.80 15.37 19.75
N ASP A 136 7.29 14.14 19.69
CA ASP A 136 5.90 13.81 19.35
C ASP A 136 5.49 14.34 17.96
N ARG A 137 6.44 14.48 17.02
CA ARG A 137 6.25 15.13 15.71
C ARG A 137 5.79 14.20 14.59
N VAL A 138 5.75 12.89 14.83
CA VAL A 138 5.45 11.89 13.81
C VAL A 138 4.35 10.95 14.28
N ALA A 139 3.38 10.72 13.40
CA ALA A 139 2.40 9.65 13.51
C ALA A 139 2.56 8.63 12.37
N ILE A 140 1.95 7.48 12.54
CA ILE A 140 1.98 6.36 11.59
C ILE A 140 0.57 6.16 11.04
N VAL A 141 0.45 5.93 9.73
CA VAL A 141 -0.83 5.63 9.05
C VAL A 141 -0.71 4.30 8.33
N ILE A 142 -1.57 3.34 8.65
CA ILE A 142 -1.59 2.00 8.07
C ILE A 142 -2.77 1.91 7.11
N MET A 143 -2.50 1.62 5.83
CA MET A 143 -3.53 1.47 4.80
C MET A 143 -4.02 0.02 4.74
N SER A 144 -5.25 -0.21 5.20
CA SER A 144 -5.91 -1.52 5.25
C SER A 144 -7.32 -1.54 4.62
N GLY A 145 -7.71 -0.49 3.88
CA GLY A 145 -9.02 -0.35 3.24
C GLY A 145 -9.18 -1.09 1.91
N GLY A 146 -8.23 -1.93 1.49
CA GLY A 146 -8.35 -2.70 0.25
C GLY A 146 -9.36 -3.85 0.35
N LYS A 147 -10.15 -4.09 -0.71
CA LYS A 147 -10.97 -5.31 -0.84
C LYS A 147 -10.07 -6.48 -1.26
N ASP A 148 -9.75 -7.35 -0.29
CA ASP A 148 -8.74 -8.41 -0.43
C ASP A 148 -9.25 -9.68 -1.13
N SER A 149 -9.98 -9.55 -2.24
CA SER A 149 -10.57 -10.70 -2.96
C SER A 149 -9.55 -11.71 -3.49
N ARG A 150 -8.28 -11.31 -3.75
CA ARG A 150 -7.17 -12.23 -4.08
C ARG A 150 -6.75 -13.14 -2.93
N ILE A 151 -7.16 -12.80 -1.72
CA ILE A 151 -7.00 -13.56 -0.48
C ILE A 151 -8.39 -13.66 0.19
N GLY A 152 -9.44 -13.86 -0.63
CA GLY A 152 -10.73 -14.43 -0.23
C GLY A 152 -11.47 -13.73 0.92
N GLY A 153 -11.69 -12.43 0.76
CA GLY A 153 -12.97 -11.81 1.12
C GLY A 153 -13.25 -11.53 2.61
N GLN A 154 -13.25 -12.54 3.47
CA GLN A 154 -13.85 -12.44 4.82
C GLN A 154 -12.89 -11.97 5.92
N ILE A 155 -11.57 -12.02 5.70
CA ILE A 155 -10.57 -11.64 6.72
C ILE A 155 -9.70 -10.48 6.18
N PRO A 156 -9.63 -9.34 6.88
CA PRO A 156 -8.73 -8.25 6.49
C PRO A 156 -7.28 -8.73 6.52
N LYS A 157 -6.47 -8.48 5.47
CA LYS A 157 -5.09 -9.01 5.38
C LYS A 157 -4.21 -8.73 6.60
N GLY A 158 -4.42 -7.62 7.30
CA GLY A 158 -3.69 -7.33 8.54
C GLY A 158 -3.88 -8.38 9.64
N ALA A 159 -5.01 -9.07 9.69
CA ALA A 159 -5.32 -10.11 10.69
C ALA A 159 -4.81 -11.52 10.30
N LEU A 160 -4.29 -11.70 9.08
CA LEU A 160 -3.77 -12.97 8.56
C LEU A 160 -2.51 -13.41 9.33
N ASP A 161 -2.46 -14.66 9.78
CA ASP A 161 -1.19 -15.33 10.10
C ASP A 161 -0.59 -15.92 8.83
N VAL A 162 0.63 -15.48 8.51
CA VAL A 162 1.39 -15.88 7.33
C VAL A 162 2.17 -17.18 7.52
N GLY A 163 2.08 -17.82 8.70
CA GLY A 163 2.75 -19.08 9.04
C GLY A 163 4.11 -18.90 9.71
N LEU A 164 4.29 -17.84 10.51
CA LEU A 164 5.48 -17.67 11.34
C LEU A 164 5.48 -18.63 12.54
N LEU A 165 6.62 -18.82 13.23
CA LEU A 165 6.71 -19.69 14.41
C LEU A 165 5.90 -19.15 15.59
N SER A 166 5.71 -17.83 15.63
CA SER A 166 4.88 -17.13 16.60
C SER A 166 3.39 -17.06 16.25
N HIS A 167 2.99 -17.49 15.05
CA HIS A 167 1.65 -17.32 14.48
C HIS A 167 1.10 -15.87 14.45
N LYS A 168 1.97 -14.86 14.57
CA LYS A 168 1.55 -13.46 14.68
C LYS A 168 0.94 -12.92 13.40
N SER A 169 -0.17 -12.19 13.56
CA SER A 169 -0.79 -11.42 12.48
C SER A 169 0.11 -10.28 11.99
N ILE A 170 -0.10 -9.83 10.75
CA ILE A 170 0.67 -8.70 10.20
C ILE A 170 0.43 -7.41 11.02
N PHE A 171 -0.79 -7.18 11.52
CA PHE A 171 -1.09 -6.10 12.46
C PHE A 171 -0.27 -6.21 13.74
N GLN A 172 -0.19 -7.40 14.35
CA GLN A 172 0.62 -7.59 15.56
C GLN A 172 2.10 -7.29 15.28
N LEU A 173 2.68 -7.80 14.20
CA LEU A 173 4.06 -7.50 13.79
C LEU A 173 4.27 -5.98 13.59
N TYR A 174 3.30 -5.28 13.00
CA TYR A 174 3.35 -3.84 12.80
C TYR A 174 3.31 -3.06 14.13
N ILE A 175 2.37 -3.39 15.04
CA ILE A 175 2.25 -2.71 16.33
C ILE A 175 3.42 -3.03 17.26
N GLU A 176 3.94 -4.26 17.26
CA GLU A 176 5.13 -4.62 18.03
C GLU A 176 6.39 -3.87 17.57
N ARG A 177 6.57 -3.65 16.26
CA ARG A 177 7.61 -2.75 15.72
C ARG A 177 7.45 -1.32 16.25
N ILE A 178 6.22 -0.82 16.39
CA ILE A 178 5.94 0.51 16.96
C ILE A 178 6.26 0.53 18.47
N ARG A 179 5.86 -0.49 19.25
CA ARG A 179 6.20 -0.64 20.67
C ARG A 179 7.72 -0.67 20.88
N ARG A 180 8.45 -1.40 20.03
CA ARG A 180 9.92 -1.44 20.01
C ARG A 180 10.54 -0.09 19.67
N LEU A 181 9.99 0.62 18.69
CA LEU A 181 10.42 1.98 18.33
C LEU A 181 10.20 2.97 19.49
N GLN A 182 9.06 2.91 20.19
CA GLN A 182 8.82 3.68 21.42
C GLN A 182 9.87 3.38 22.49
N HIS A 183 10.20 2.09 22.72
CA HIS A 183 11.26 1.68 23.64
C HIS A 183 12.63 2.23 23.23
N LEU A 184 13.01 2.16 21.95
CA LEU A 184 14.28 2.68 21.45
C LEU A 184 14.40 4.20 21.65
N VAL A 185 13.32 4.96 21.39
CA VAL A 185 13.26 6.41 21.65
C VAL A 185 13.37 6.70 23.15
N GLN A 186 12.64 5.98 24.00
CA GLN A 186 12.72 6.11 25.46
C GLN A 186 14.12 5.77 25.99
N ARG A 187 14.74 4.71 25.47
CA ARG A 187 16.11 4.30 25.84
C ARG A 187 17.13 5.37 25.50
N LYS A 188 17.00 6.03 24.35
CA LYS A 188 17.93 7.07 23.85
C LYS A 188 17.71 8.45 24.48
N PHE A 189 16.46 8.91 24.62
CA PHE A 189 16.12 10.26 25.08
C PHE A 189 15.63 10.35 26.53
N LYS A 190 15.47 9.21 27.23
CA LYS A 190 14.96 9.11 28.61
C LYS A 190 13.56 9.71 28.84
N LYS A 191 12.79 9.86 27.76
CA LYS A 191 11.39 10.34 27.74
C LYS A 191 10.50 9.22 27.19
N ALA A 192 9.44 8.84 27.89
CA ALA A 192 8.41 7.98 27.31
C ALA A 192 7.73 8.70 26.14
N VAL A 193 7.42 7.96 25.08
CA VAL A 193 6.76 8.49 23.86
C VAL A 193 5.59 7.61 23.46
N TYR A 194 4.60 8.25 22.85
CA TYR A 194 3.36 7.63 22.42
C TYR A 194 3.14 8.03 20.97
N ILE A 195 3.25 7.04 20.07
CA ILE A 195 3.21 7.26 18.62
C ILE A 195 1.77 7.01 18.17
N PRO A 196 1.04 8.03 17.67
CA PRO A 196 -0.32 7.81 17.18
C PRO A 196 -0.31 6.93 15.92
N VAL A 197 -1.24 5.97 15.87
CA VAL A 197 -1.41 5.01 14.79
C VAL A 197 -2.82 5.17 14.22
N TYR A 198 -2.92 5.61 12.97
CA TYR A 198 -4.17 5.79 12.27
C TYR A 198 -4.36 4.64 11.27
N ILE A 199 -5.45 3.89 11.39
CA ILE A 199 -5.70 2.71 10.55
C ILE A 199 -6.82 3.07 9.58
N MET A 200 -6.50 3.07 8.28
CA MET A 200 -7.44 3.37 7.21
C MET A 200 -8.16 2.09 6.81
N CYS A 201 -9.46 2.06 7.04
CA CYS A 201 -10.38 0.96 6.73
C CYS A 201 -11.29 1.31 5.54
N ASN A 202 -12.05 0.34 5.05
CA ASN A 202 -13.27 0.58 4.25
C ASN A 202 -14.50 0.29 5.12
N ARG A 203 -15.71 0.55 4.60
CA ARG A 203 -16.96 0.30 5.35
C ARG A 203 -17.08 -1.16 5.79
N ASP A 204 -16.87 -2.07 4.84
CA ASP A 204 -17.06 -3.50 5.00
C ASP A 204 -16.10 -4.14 6.03
N ASN A 205 -14.94 -3.53 6.30
CA ASN A 205 -13.90 -4.10 7.15
C ASN A 205 -13.55 -3.33 8.42
N LYS A 206 -14.12 -2.13 8.65
CA LYS A 206 -13.78 -1.29 9.82
C LYS A 206 -14.07 -1.98 11.15
N GLU A 207 -15.30 -2.44 11.35
CA GLU A 207 -15.74 -3.10 12.59
C GLU A 207 -14.94 -4.39 12.86
N ILE A 208 -14.70 -5.21 11.83
CA ILE A 208 -13.89 -6.44 11.91
C ILE A 208 -12.45 -6.14 12.38
N ILE A 209 -11.86 -5.03 11.94
CA ILE A 209 -10.52 -4.60 12.35
C ILE A 209 -10.54 -4.01 13.77
N GLU A 210 -11.52 -3.18 14.11
CA GLU A 210 -11.68 -2.61 15.46
C GLU A 210 -11.86 -3.71 16.52
N ASP A 211 -12.70 -4.70 16.24
CA ASP A 211 -12.92 -5.86 17.09
C ASP A 211 -11.64 -6.69 17.23
N PHE A 212 -10.96 -7.01 16.13
CA PHE A 212 -9.70 -7.78 16.16
C PHE A 212 -8.61 -7.10 17.01
N PHE A 213 -8.54 -5.77 16.99
CA PHE A 213 -7.65 -4.99 17.87
C PHE A 213 -8.10 -5.03 19.34
N ARG A 214 -9.40 -4.91 19.61
CA ARG A 214 -9.97 -4.93 20.97
C ARG A 214 -9.82 -6.31 21.63
N GLU A 215 -10.10 -7.37 20.88
CA GLU A 215 -9.94 -8.78 21.27
C GLU A 215 -8.48 -9.15 21.58
N ASN A 216 -7.52 -8.42 21.01
CA ASN A 216 -6.08 -8.62 21.22
C ASN A 216 -5.42 -7.49 22.04
N GLU A 217 -6.21 -6.73 22.82
CA GLU A 217 -5.73 -5.71 23.77
C GLU A 217 -4.80 -4.67 23.10
N PHE A 218 -5.12 -4.30 21.86
CA PHE A 218 -4.35 -3.42 20.98
C PHE A 218 -2.86 -3.85 20.84
N PHE A 219 -2.58 -5.14 20.97
CA PHE A 219 -1.24 -5.73 20.98
C PHE A 219 -0.28 -5.06 21.98
N GLY A 220 -0.82 -4.49 23.06
CA GLY A 220 -0.06 -3.81 24.13
C GLY A 220 0.45 -2.39 23.77
N ILE A 221 -0.09 -1.74 22.74
CA ILE A 221 -0.05 -0.26 22.64
C ILE A 221 -1.28 0.32 23.37
N ARG A 222 -1.32 1.64 23.60
CA ARG A 222 -2.48 2.26 24.27
C ARG A 222 -3.62 2.44 23.28
N GLU A 223 -4.82 1.99 23.65
CA GLU A 223 -6.07 2.16 22.88
C GLU A 223 -6.26 3.59 22.36
N GLN A 224 -6.10 4.61 23.21
CA GLN A 224 -6.26 6.03 22.83
C GLN A 224 -5.19 6.59 21.87
N ASP A 225 -4.21 5.79 21.46
CA ASP A 225 -3.26 6.12 20.40
C ASP A 225 -3.55 5.39 19.08
N VAL A 226 -4.53 4.48 19.04
CA VAL A 226 -4.98 3.78 17.82
C VAL A 226 -6.34 4.34 17.40
N LEU A 227 -6.44 4.88 16.18
CA LEU A 227 -7.66 5.50 15.66
C LEU A 227 -8.00 4.92 14.28
N PHE A 228 -9.25 4.49 14.12
CA PHE A 228 -9.74 3.86 12.89
C PHE A 228 -10.62 4.83 12.10
N PHE A 229 -10.29 5.01 10.83
CA PHE A 229 -10.97 5.97 9.95
C PHE A 229 -11.25 5.33 8.58
N THR A 230 -12.37 5.71 7.98
CA THR A 230 -12.91 5.07 6.79
C THR A 230 -12.50 5.85 5.55
N GLN A 231 -11.99 5.17 4.52
CA GLN A 231 -11.88 5.79 3.20
C GLN A 231 -13.24 5.82 2.49
N GLY A 232 -13.38 6.70 1.51
CA GLY A 232 -14.57 6.74 0.65
C GLY A 232 -14.63 5.56 -0.32
N ASP A 233 -15.85 5.21 -0.71
CA ASP A 233 -16.14 4.26 -1.78
C ASP A 233 -16.56 5.01 -3.05
N TYR A 234 -16.62 4.31 -4.18
CA TYR A 234 -17.07 4.83 -5.46
C TYR A 234 -17.87 3.77 -6.23
N PRO A 235 -18.88 4.16 -7.03
CA PRO A 235 -19.60 3.23 -7.89
C PRO A 235 -18.67 2.60 -8.91
N ILE A 236 -18.89 1.31 -9.16
CA ILE A 236 -18.31 0.55 -10.25
C ILE A 236 -19.24 0.71 -11.45
N CYS A 237 -18.67 1.01 -12.61
CA CYS A 237 -19.42 1.29 -13.84
C CYS A 237 -19.04 0.33 -14.96
N ASP A 238 -19.89 0.23 -15.98
CA ASP A 238 -19.66 -0.57 -17.18
C ASP A 238 -18.66 0.11 -18.15
N LYS A 239 -18.66 -0.28 -19.43
CA LYS A 239 -17.86 0.36 -20.49
C LYS A 239 -18.42 1.73 -20.94
N ARG A 240 -19.68 2.06 -20.64
CA ARG A 240 -20.39 3.29 -21.04
C ARG A 240 -20.47 4.36 -19.94
N GLY A 241 -20.12 4.01 -18.69
CA GLY A 241 -20.22 4.87 -17.51
C GLY A 241 -21.52 4.69 -16.70
N LYS A 242 -22.34 3.69 -17.04
CA LYS A 242 -23.57 3.33 -16.31
C LYS A 242 -23.19 2.50 -15.06
N TYR A 243 -23.77 2.80 -13.90
CA TYR A 243 -23.47 2.09 -12.65
C TYR A 243 -23.90 0.62 -12.73
N LEU A 244 -23.07 -0.28 -12.23
CA LEU A 244 -23.40 -1.71 -12.11
C LEU A 244 -24.16 -1.97 -10.80
N LEU A 245 -25.14 -2.86 -10.83
CA LEU A 245 -25.79 -3.41 -9.65
C LEU A 245 -25.04 -4.68 -9.20
N GLU A 246 -24.78 -4.79 -7.90
CA GLU A 246 -24.29 -6.02 -7.26
C GLU A 246 -25.45 -6.98 -6.95
N GLU A 247 -26.57 -6.40 -6.51
CA GLU A 247 -27.88 -7.05 -6.27
C GLU A 247 -29.00 -6.08 -6.69
N LYS A 248 -30.26 -6.54 -6.75
CA LYS A 248 -31.40 -5.72 -7.21
C LYS A 248 -31.59 -4.39 -6.47
N HIS A 249 -31.19 -4.33 -5.20
CA HIS A 249 -31.27 -3.15 -4.33
C HIS A 249 -29.90 -2.48 -4.05
N LYS A 250 -28.83 -2.90 -4.73
CA LYS A 250 -27.46 -2.59 -4.30
C LYS A 250 -26.54 -2.19 -5.44
N ILE A 251 -26.01 -0.98 -5.37
CA ILE A 251 -25.03 -0.46 -6.33
C ILE A 251 -23.68 -1.11 -6.03
N ALA A 252 -23.01 -1.65 -7.05
CA ALA A 252 -21.70 -2.25 -6.91
C ALA A 252 -20.66 -1.16 -6.59
N VAL A 253 -20.02 -1.24 -5.41
CA VAL A 253 -19.07 -0.22 -4.92
C VAL A 253 -17.71 -0.79 -4.52
N ASN A 254 -16.66 -0.04 -4.85
CA ASN A 254 -15.25 -0.34 -4.51
C ASN A 254 -14.65 0.85 -3.73
N PRO A 255 -13.74 0.62 -2.76
CA PRO A 255 -12.99 1.70 -2.13
C PRO A 255 -12.26 2.54 -3.18
N ASN A 256 -12.24 3.87 -3.01
CA ASN A 256 -11.80 4.83 -4.04
C ASN A 256 -10.27 4.91 -4.29
N GLY A 257 -9.57 3.79 -4.12
CA GLY A 257 -8.10 3.69 -4.22
C GLY A 257 -7.38 4.24 -2.99
N ASN A 258 -6.07 3.97 -2.88
CA ASN A 258 -5.29 4.41 -1.72
C ASN A 258 -5.03 5.93 -1.69
N GLY A 259 -5.28 6.66 -2.79
CA GLY A 259 -5.25 8.12 -2.86
C GLY A 259 -6.39 8.82 -2.11
N GLY A 260 -7.48 8.11 -1.81
CA GLY A 260 -8.57 8.63 -0.97
C GLY A 260 -8.14 9.04 0.44
N ILE A 261 -6.97 8.56 0.90
CA ILE A 261 -6.36 8.88 2.19
C ILE A 261 -6.31 10.37 2.52
N PHE A 262 -6.02 11.25 1.55
CA PHE A 262 -5.88 12.68 1.82
C PHE A 262 -7.22 13.33 2.19
N LYS A 263 -8.31 12.92 1.53
CA LYS A 263 -9.68 13.35 1.82
C LYS A 263 -10.12 12.78 3.18
N ALA A 264 -10.00 11.46 3.33
CA ALA A 264 -10.42 10.73 4.54
C ALA A 264 -9.72 11.22 5.83
N LEU A 265 -8.40 11.47 5.80
CA LEU A 265 -7.66 12.01 6.94
C LEU A 265 -8.13 13.40 7.39
N VAL A 266 -8.76 14.18 6.51
CA VAL A 266 -9.29 15.52 6.85
C VAL A 266 -10.75 15.43 7.28
N GLU A 267 -11.58 14.68 6.57
CA GLU A 267 -13.03 14.58 6.81
C GLU A 267 -13.36 13.77 8.08
N GLU A 268 -12.68 12.64 8.31
CA GLU A 268 -12.79 11.86 9.56
C GLU A 268 -12.08 12.55 10.75
N GLY A 269 -11.55 13.77 10.57
CA GLY A 269 -10.95 14.58 11.64
C GLY A 269 -9.54 14.18 12.10
N MET A 270 -8.93 13.15 11.51
CA MET A 270 -7.61 12.62 11.92
C MET A 270 -6.50 13.70 11.88
N VAL A 271 -6.49 14.58 10.88
CA VAL A 271 -5.56 15.73 10.79
C VAL A 271 -5.74 16.73 11.96
N SER A 272 -6.93 16.83 12.53
CA SER A 272 -7.20 17.67 13.71
C SER A 272 -6.66 17.03 14.98
N ASP A 273 -6.86 15.72 15.18
CA ASP A 273 -6.25 14.97 16.29
C ASP A 273 -4.72 15.02 16.23
N MET A 274 -4.12 14.70 15.06
CA MET A 274 -2.68 14.83 14.81
C MET A 274 -2.14 16.21 15.23
N LYS A 275 -2.81 17.30 14.82
CA LYS A 275 -2.39 18.67 15.17
C LYS A 275 -2.57 18.97 16.66
N SER A 276 -3.59 18.43 17.32
CA SER A 276 -3.78 18.54 18.77
C SER A 276 -2.65 17.85 19.55
N ARG A 277 -2.15 16.71 19.04
CA ARG A 277 -1.02 15.95 19.59
C ARG A 277 0.35 16.55 19.24
N GLY A 278 0.40 17.62 18.45
CA GLY A 278 1.63 18.31 18.06
C GLY A 278 2.39 17.68 16.87
N VAL A 279 1.79 16.69 16.21
CA VAL A 279 2.37 16.01 15.04
C VAL A 279 2.53 17.00 13.88
N THR A 280 3.63 16.88 13.12
CA THR A 280 3.89 17.69 11.91
C THR A 280 4.01 16.85 10.64
N SER A 281 4.32 15.56 10.77
CA SER A 281 4.56 14.65 9.65
C SER A 281 3.90 13.30 9.89
N ILE A 282 3.52 12.61 8.81
CA ILE A 282 3.04 11.23 8.84
C ILE A 282 3.98 10.31 8.07
N TYR A 283 4.22 9.13 8.63
CA TYR A 283 4.73 7.96 7.92
C TYR A 283 3.52 7.11 7.50
N VAL A 284 3.39 6.78 6.21
CA VAL A 284 2.26 5.99 5.69
C VAL A 284 2.79 4.67 5.13
N CYS A 285 2.20 3.53 5.48
CA CYS A 285 2.52 2.24 4.88
C CYS A 285 1.29 1.42 4.51
N SER A 286 1.42 0.63 3.45
CA SER A 286 0.47 -0.45 3.13
C SER A 286 0.63 -1.62 4.11
N ILE A 287 -0.47 -2.33 4.40
CA ILE A 287 -0.48 -3.53 5.27
C ILE A 287 0.05 -4.81 4.57
N ASP A 288 0.38 -4.75 3.27
CA ASP A 288 0.77 -5.94 2.49
C ASP A 288 2.25 -6.33 2.58
N ASN A 289 3.11 -5.60 3.30
CA ASN A 289 4.55 -5.89 3.39
C ASN A 289 4.97 -6.38 4.79
N VAL A 290 5.12 -7.69 4.96
CA VAL A 290 5.52 -8.32 6.25
C VAL A 290 6.87 -7.81 6.76
N LEU A 291 7.76 -7.33 5.87
CA LEU A 291 9.07 -6.76 6.21
C LEU A 291 9.12 -5.22 6.23
N ALA A 292 7.98 -4.52 6.24
CA ALA A 292 7.95 -3.07 6.41
C ALA A 292 8.56 -2.63 7.75
N LYS A 293 9.56 -1.74 7.70
CA LYS A 293 10.07 -1.02 8.87
C LYS A 293 9.10 0.10 9.24
N VAL A 294 8.01 -0.28 9.91
CA VAL A 294 6.92 0.61 10.31
C VAL A 294 7.46 1.74 11.18
N GLY A 295 7.32 2.99 10.72
CA GLY A 295 7.87 4.17 11.40
C GLY A 295 9.39 4.37 11.28
N ASP A 296 10.03 3.88 10.21
CA ASP A 296 11.50 3.90 10.08
C ASP A 296 12.15 5.28 10.36
N PRO A 297 12.92 5.44 11.45
CA PRO A 297 13.56 6.70 11.78
C PRO A 297 14.67 7.11 10.80
N VAL A 298 15.29 6.16 10.07
CA VAL A 298 16.31 6.49 9.05
C VAL A 298 15.64 7.22 7.89
N PHE A 299 14.56 6.68 7.35
CA PHE A 299 13.77 7.30 6.28
C PHE A 299 13.16 8.65 6.71
N ILE A 300 12.58 8.74 7.91
CA ILE A 300 12.01 9.97 8.44
C ILE A 300 13.08 11.06 8.59
N GLY A 301 14.23 10.74 9.20
CA GLY A 301 15.34 11.69 9.35
C GLY A 301 16.00 12.09 8.03
N PHE A 302 16.01 11.19 7.03
CA PHE A 302 16.40 11.51 5.66
C PHE A 302 15.46 12.53 5.02
N CYS A 303 14.14 12.32 5.11
CA CYS A 303 13.14 13.25 4.57
C CYS A 303 13.21 14.64 5.22
N ASP A 304 13.40 14.73 6.55
CA ASP A 304 13.57 16.00 7.26
C ASP A 304 14.92 16.68 6.92
N THR A 305 16.01 15.91 6.81
CA THR A 305 17.32 16.43 6.35
C THR A 305 17.22 17.06 4.95
N CYS A 306 16.48 16.43 4.05
CA CYS A 306 16.17 16.95 2.71
C CYS A 306 15.10 18.07 2.72
N LYS A 307 14.41 18.28 3.85
CA LYS A 307 13.26 19.17 4.04
C LYS A 307 12.10 18.90 3.07
N ALA A 308 11.99 17.66 2.57
CA ALA A 308 11.08 17.29 1.49
C ALA A 308 9.60 17.41 1.89
N ASP A 309 8.72 17.71 0.95
CA ASP A 309 7.27 17.79 1.19
C ASP A 309 6.63 16.40 1.25
N ALA A 310 7.12 15.52 0.37
CA ALA A 310 6.83 14.10 0.38
C ALA A 310 8.12 13.27 0.27
N GLY A 311 8.07 12.04 0.76
CA GLY A 311 9.11 11.03 0.58
C GLY A 311 8.53 9.67 0.24
N LEU A 312 9.35 8.82 -0.39
CA LEU A 312 9.01 7.45 -0.76
C LEU A 312 10.19 6.51 -0.45
N LYS A 313 9.94 5.37 0.18
CA LYS A 313 10.88 4.25 0.14
C LYS A 313 10.74 3.50 -1.18
N THR A 314 11.87 3.19 -1.80
CA THR A 314 11.95 2.35 -2.99
C THR A 314 12.90 1.18 -2.79
N MET A 315 12.85 0.19 -3.66
CA MET A 315 13.92 -0.82 -3.79
C MET A 315 14.46 -0.86 -5.22
N GLU A 316 15.50 -1.66 -5.47
CA GLU A 316 16.02 -1.87 -6.81
C GLU A 316 15.23 -2.95 -7.56
N LYS A 317 14.58 -2.55 -8.65
CA LYS A 317 13.96 -3.45 -9.64
C LYS A 317 15.04 -4.09 -10.50
N VAL A 318 15.00 -5.41 -10.59
CA VAL A 318 16.04 -6.24 -11.23
C VAL A 318 15.48 -6.86 -12.52
N LEU A 319 14.22 -7.29 -12.49
CA LEU A 319 13.51 -7.93 -13.60
C LEU A 319 12.40 -7.00 -14.12
N PRO A 320 12.28 -6.75 -15.44
CA PRO A 320 11.20 -5.95 -16.04
C PRO A 320 9.79 -6.36 -15.60
N GLU A 321 9.60 -7.65 -15.32
CA GLU A 321 8.34 -8.33 -15.01
C GLU A 321 7.79 -8.02 -13.61
N GLU A 322 8.59 -7.41 -12.70
CA GLU A 322 8.15 -7.14 -11.33
C GLU A 322 6.98 -6.12 -11.27
N GLN A 323 5.85 -6.54 -10.69
CA GLN A 323 4.57 -5.82 -10.69
C GLN A 323 4.42 -4.84 -9.51
N TYR A 324 5.16 -3.73 -9.59
CA TYR A 324 4.99 -2.56 -8.73
C TYR A 324 5.37 -1.30 -9.51
N GLY A 325 4.74 -0.16 -9.18
CA GLY A 325 5.04 1.11 -9.83
C GLY A 325 6.47 1.59 -9.62
N ILE A 326 6.94 2.46 -10.51
CA ILE A 326 8.33 2.95 -10.55
C ILE A 326 8.38 4.45 -10.31
N PHE A 327 9.18 4.86 -9.32
CA PHE A 327 9.44 6.26 -9.01
C PHE A 327 10.35 6.90 -10.07
N CYS A 328 9.84 7.94 -10.72
CA CYS A 328 10.47 8.59 -11.87
C CYS A 328 10.14 10.09 -11.90
N SER A 329 10.72 10.80 -12.87
CA SER A 329 10.23 12.14 -13.21
C SER A 329 9.47 12.10 -14.52
N GLN A 330 8.37 12.84 -14.60
CA GLN A 330 7.67 13.14 -15.86
C GLN A 330 8.09 14.56 -16.29
N LEU A 331 8.74 14.65 -17.46
CA LEU A 331 9.03 15.90 -18.15
C LEU A 331 7.88 16.17 -19.12
N TYR A 332 7.08 17.17 -18.77
CA TYR A 332 6.11 17.78 -19.65
C TYR A 332 6.82 18.87 -20.45
N ARG A 333 6.65 18.86 -21.76
CA ARG A 333 7.15 19.89 -22.68
C ARG A 333 5.98 20.72 -23.18
N ASP A 334 6.27 21.93 -23.64
CA ASP A 334 5.32 22.77 -24.38
C ASP A 334 3.95 22.95 -23.71
N ILE A 335 3.93 23.02 -22.36
CA ILE A 335 2.76 23.49 -21.62
C ILE A 335 2.66 24.99 -21.82
N PHE A 336 1.49 25.47 -22.22
CA PHE A 336 1.20 26.88 -22.40
C PHE A 336 0.55 27.48 -21.14
N GLU A 337 1.27 28.34 -20.41
CA GLU A 337 0.82 28.96 -19.16
C GLU A 337 1.21 30.46 -19.08
N ASP A 338 0.36 31.29 -18.46
CA ASP A 338 0.69 32.68 -18.13
C ASP A 338 1.56 32.72 -16.86
N VAL A 339 2.86 33.01 -17.04
CA VAL A 339 3.87 32.92 -15.97
C VAL A 339 4.12 34.27 -15.29
N ASP A 340 3.98 35.39 -16.00
CA ASP A 340 4.25 36.73 -15.49
C ASP A 340 2.99 37.57 -15.20
N GLY A 341 1.82 37.10 -15.65
CA GLY A 341 0.52 37.74 -15.47
C GLY A 341 0.16 38.75 -16.56
N ASP A 342 0.82 38.72 -17.72
CA ASP A 342 0.56 39.66 -18.82
C ASP A 342 -0.62 39.27 -19.74
N GLY A 343 -1.23 38.11 -19.51
CA GLY A 343 -2.39 37.60 -20.25
C GLY A 343 -2.05 36.76 -21.49
N LYS A 344 -0.76 36.45 -21.73
CA LYS A 344 -0.31 35.50 -22.76
C LYS A 344 0.13 34.18 -22.14
N LEU A 345 0.20 33.13 -22.95
CA LEU A 345 0.71 31.83 -22.54
C LEU A 345 2.14 31.64 -23.06
N ASP A 346 3.11 31.51 -22.15
CA ASP A 346 4.48 31.09 -22.45
C ASP A 346 4.55 29.56 -22.62
N SER A 347 5.45 29.07 -23.49
CA SER A 347 5.82 27.65 -23.49
C SER A 347 6.76 27.34 -22.31
N VAL A 348 6.30 26.47 -21.41
CA VAL A 348 7.00 26.08 -20.19
C VAL A 348 7.22 24.57 -20.18
N SER A 349 8.49 24.16 -20.00
CA SER A 349 8.82 22.76 -19.66
C SER A 349 8.75 22.54 -18.14
N LYS A 350 7.99 21.55 -17.69
CA LYS A 350 7.84 21.22 -16.26
C LYS A 350 8.32 19.80 -15.97
N VAL A 351 9.07 19.63 -14.89
CA VAL A 351 9.50 18.31 -14.39
C VAL A 351 8.82 18.05 -13.05
N LYS A 352 7.90 17.07 -13.02
CA LYS A 352 7.22 16.63 -11.79
C LYS A 352 7.79 15.29 -11.32
N ALA A 353 7.79 15.07 -10.01
CA ALA A 353 8.02 13.74 -9.45
C ALA A 353 6.73 12.92 -9.61
N SER A 354 6.87 11.64 -9.95
CA SER A 354 5.73 10.75 -10.20
C SER A 354 6.09 9.30 -9.86
N VAL A 355 5.07 8.44 -9.83
CA VAL A 355 5.22 6.98 -9.87
C VAL A 355 4.29 6.50 -10.96
N LEU A 356 4.83 5.78 -11.96
CA LEU A 356 4.01 5.09 -12.95
C LEU A 356 3.77 3.66 -12.49
N GLU A 357 2.53 3.18 -12.51
CA GLU A 357 2.23 1.79 -12.17
C GLU A 357 2.69 0.79 -13.23
N PHE A 358 2.82 -0.48 -12.85
CA PHE A 358 3.44 -1.51 -13.69
C PHE A 358 2.70 -1.77 -15.03
N PHE A 359 1.46 -1.28 -15.16
CA PHE A 359 0.63 -1.34 -16.37
C PHE A 359 0.61 -0.02 -17.17
N GLU A 360 1.03 1.11 -16.59
CA GLU A 360 1.17 2.41 -17.28
C GLU A 360 2.49 2.50 -18.08
N ILE A 361 3.48 1.64 -17.80
CA ILE A 361 4.84 1.75 -18.35
C ILE A 361 4.97 1.00 -19.69
N PRO A 362 5.35 1.68 -20.79
CA PRO A 362 5.64 1.04 -22.08
C PRO A 362 6.70 -0.05 -22.00
N GLU A 363 6.52 -1.12 -22.78
CA GLU A 363 7.33 -2.35 -22.68
C GLU A 363 8.80 -2.15 -23.08
N ASP A 364 9.11 -1.16 -23.95
CA ASP A 364 10.49 -0.78 -24.28
C ASP A 364 11.18 -0.12 -23.08
N LEU A 365 10.50 0.83 -22.42
CA LEU A 365 10.99 1.61 -21.30
C LEU A 365 11.17 0.74 -20.06
N LYS A 366 10.25 -0.22 -19.86
CA LYS A 366 10.27 -1.27 -18.84
C LYS A 366 11.44 -2.24 -18.99
N LYS A 367 11.93 -2.48 -20.21
CA LYS A 367 13.08 -3.35 -20.52
C LYS A 367 14.40 -2.58 -20.70
N ARG A 368 14.36 -1.26 -20.82
CA ARG A 368 15.52 -0.39 -21.07
C ARG A 368 16.55 -0.51 -19.95
N ARG A 369 17.84 -0.71 -20.30
CA ARG A 369 18.96 -0.89 -19.37
C ARG A 369 20.02 0.18 -19.58
N LYS A 370 20.61 0.65 -18.48
CA LYS A 370 21.76 1.56 -18.51
C LYS A 370 23.02 0.79 -18.92
N GLN A 371 23.82 1.37 -19.81
CA GLN A 371 25.20 0.94 -20.06
C GLN A 371 26.03 1.28 -18.82
N ALA A 372 26.32 0.28 -17.98
CA ALA A 372 27.14 0.46 -16.78
C ALA A 372 28.63 0.21 -17.09
N GLY A 373 29.51 1.03 -16.51
CA GLY A 373 30.94 0.73 -16.45
C GLY A 373 31.18 -0.43 -15.49
N SER A 374 31.75 -1.53 -16.00
CA SER A 374 32.26 -2.70 -15.24
C SER A 374 31.31 -3.40 -14.24
N GLY A 375 30.01 -3.10 -14.22
CA GLY A 375 29.07 -3.68 -13.24
C GLY A 375 27.64 -3.89 -13.76
N GLY A 376 27.40 -5.00 -14.45
CA GLY A 376 26.07 -5.46 -14.87
C GLY A 376 25.39 -4.59 -15.95
N MET A 377 24.08 -4.80 -16.12
CA MET A 377 23.19 -3.95 -16.94
C MET A 377 21.90 -3.65 -16.17
N PRO A 378 21.92 -2.72 -15.19
CA PRO A 378 20.74 -2.39 -14.40
C PRO A 378 19.67 -1.72 -15.27
N LEU A 379 18.39 -1.88 -14.89
CA LEU A 379 17.28 -1.20 -15.56
C LEU A 379 17.45 0.33 -15.46
N GLU A 380 17.03 1.06 -16.49
CA GLU A 380 17.06 2.52 -16.48
C GLU A 380 16.09 3.06 -15.42
N LEU A 381 14.85 2.56 -15.45
CA LEU A 381 13.82 2.78 -14.44
C LEU A 381 13.84 1.65 -13.39
N SER A 382 14.77 1.74 -12.44
CA SER A 382 14.99 0.70 -11.40
C SER A 382 14.46 1.04 -10.00
N ALA A 383 13.75 2.15 -9.80
CA ALA A 383 13.31 2.62 -8.48
C ALA A 383 11.89 2.13 -8.11
N GLY A 384 11.76 0.87 -7.71
CA GLY A 384 10.46 0.24 -7.40
C GLY A 384 9.79 0.76 -6.14
N ASN A 385 8.50 1.11 -6.21
CA ASN A 385 7.66 1.60 -5.11
C ASN A 385 7.47 0.52 -4.01
N LEU A 386 7.80 0.85 -2.75
CA LEU A 386 7.57 -0.03 -1.59
C LEU A 386 6.29 0.29 -0.78
N SER A 387 5.40 1.14 -1.31
CA SER A 387 4.18 1.61 -0.66
C SER A 387 4.38 2.12 0.77
N GLN A 388 5.51 2.80 1.00
CA GLN A 388 5.97 3.35 2.27
C GLN A 388 6.39 4.81 2.05
N TYR A 389 5.63 5.75 2.61
CA TYR A 389 5.67 7.16 2.28
C TYR A 389 5.91 8.05 3.51
N PHE A 390 6.38 9.26 3.27
CA PHE A 390 6.45 10.34 4.25
C PHE A 390 5.68 11.55 3.69
N PHE A 391 4.88 12.23 4.51
CA PHE A 391 4.23 13.49 4.13
C PHE A 391 4.20 14.48 5.28
N LYS A 392 4.34 15.78 5.00
CA LYS A 392 4.01 16.86 5.95
C LYS A 392 2.50 16.98 6.10
N ILE A 393 1.98 17.23 7.30
CA ILE A 393 0.53 17.37 7.53
C ILE A 393 -0.05 18.60 6.80
N ASP A 394 0.69 19.70 6.69
CA ASP A 394 0.24 20.86 5.91
C ASP A 394 0.19 20.59 4.40
N PHE A 395 0.96 19.61 3.92
CA PHE A 395 0.82 19.10 2.55
C PHE A 395 -0.44 18.22 2.42
N VAL A 396 -0.69 17.30 3.35
CA VAL A 396 -1.93 16.47 3.38
C VAL A 396 -3.18 17.37 3.33
N LYS A 397 -3.23 18.40 4.18
CA LYS A 397 -4.33 19.38 4.17
C LYS A 397 -4.44 20.13 2.84
N LYS A 398 -3.31 20.56 2.25
CA LYS A 398 -3.30 21.23 0.93
C LYS A 398 -3.89 20.34 -0.16
N VAL A 399 -3.54 19.06 -0.21
CA VAL A 399 -4.06 18.11 -1.22
C VAL A 399 -5.58 17.97 -1.09
N ALA A 400 -6.08 17.72 0.12
CA ALA A 400 -7.52 17.61 0.38
C ALA A 400 -8.29 18.88 -0.03
N GLN A 401 -7.77 20.07 0.31
CA GLN A 401 -8.40 21.36 0.00
C GLN A 401 -8.36 21.77 -1.48
N LEU A 402 -7.49 21.17 -2.29
CA LEU A 402 -7.46 21.44 -3.73
C LEU A 402 -8.58 20.70 -4.50
N HIS A 403 -9.23 19.72 -3.87
CA HIS A 403 -10.16 18.77 -4.52
C HIS A 403 -9.57 18.05 -5.75
N TRP A 404 -8.25 18.14 -5.96
CA TRP A 404 -7.51 17.55 -7.07
C TRP A 404 -7.48 16.02 -6.97
N LYS A 405 -7.93 15.34 -8.02
CA LYS A 405 -7.99 13.88 -8.12
C LYS A 405 -7.53 13.48 -9.51
N LYS A 406 -6.50 12.64 -9.61
CA LYS A 406 -6.32 11.79 -10.81
C LYS A 406 -7.09 10.50 -10.52
N TRP A 407 -8.02 10.17 -11.40
CA TRP A 407 -8.75 8.91 -11.37
C TRP A 407 -8.18 7.99 -12.44
N HIS A 408 -7.96 6.73 -12.10
CA HIS A 408 -7.49 5.68 -13.01
C HIS A 408 -8.65 4.70 -13.25
N LEU A 409 -9.01 4.44 -14.51
CA LEU A 409 -10.16 3.59 -14.88
C LEU A 409 -9.72 2.13 -15.07
N ILE A 410 -9.47 1.43 -13.96
CA ILE A 410 -8.90 0.08 -13.96
C ILE A 410 -9.90 -0.92 -14.55
N PRO A 411 -9.62 -1.55 -15.72
CA PRO A 411 -10.54 -2.51 -16.34
C PRO A 411 -10.58 -3.84 -15.59
N LYS A 412 -11.78 -4.38 -15.34
CA LYS A 412 -12.00 -5.62 -14.58
C LYS A 412 -13.19 -6.41 -15.14
N ALA A 413 -13.10 -7.74 -15.04
CA ALA A 413 -14.27 -8.61 -15.00
C ALA A 413 -14.87 -8.54 -13.58
N ILE A 414 -16.15 -8.23 -13.44
CA ILE A 414 -16.85 -8.06 -12.15
C ILE A 414 -18.28 -8.63 -12.26
N PRO A 415 -18.70 -9.51 -11.33
CA PRO A 415 -20.06 -10.04 -11.32
C PRO A 415 -21.10 -8.94 -11.09
N TYR A 416 -22.25 -9.04 -11.76
CA TYR A 416 -23.27 -7.99 -11.77
C TYR A 416 -24.68 -8.57 -11.93
N MET A 417 -25.70 -7.82 -11.49
CA MET A 417 -27.11 -8.15 -11.74
C MET A 417 -27.48 -7.77 -13.18
N ASP A 418 -27.91 -8.73 -13.99
CA ASP A 418 -28.35 -8.46 -15.36
C ASP A 418 -29.78 -7.89 -15.37
N LEU A 419 -29.93 -6.70 -15.97
CA LEU A 419 -31.19 -5.93 -15.96
C LEU A 419 -32.30 -6.56 -16.80
N LYS A 420 -31.97 -7.44 -17.77
CA LYS A 420 -32.94 -8.11 -18.65
C LYS A 420 -33.31 -9.50 -18.12
N LEU A 421 -32.34 -10.19 -17.50
CA LEU A 421 -32.50 -11.56 -17.00
C LEU A 421 -32.87 -11.65 -15.51
N GLY A 422 -32.73 -10.56 -14.76
CA GLY A 422 -33.16 -10.45 -13.36
C GLY A 422 -32.33 -11.27 -12.36
N HIS A 423 -31.15 -11.76 -12.76
CA HIS A 423 -30.25 -12.58 -11.95
C HIS A 423 -28.78 -12.19 -12.14
N LYS A 424 -27.92 -12.71 -11.25
CA LYS A 424 -26.49 -12.37 -11.17
C LYS A 424 -25.66 -13.15 -12.19
N VAL A 425 -24.80 -12.45 -12.92
CA VAL A 425 -23.95 -12.98 -14.00
C VAL A 425 -22.47 -12.86 -13.63
N GLU A 426 -21.73 -13.97 -13.77
CA GLU A 426 -20.26 -14.03 -13.70
C GLU A 426 -19.66 -13.82 -15.11
N PRO A 427 -19.06 -12.66 -15.42
CA PRO A 427 -18.45 -12.44 -16.74
C PRO A 427 -17.15 -13.24 -16.92
N PRO A 428 -16.84 -13.74 -18.13
CA PRO A 428 -15.56 -14.38 -18.42
C PRO A 428 -14.38 -13.48 -18.05
N LYS A 429 -13.32 -14.03 -17.46
CA LYS A 429 -12.16 -13.27 -16.93
C LYS A 429 -11.43 -12.42 -17.98
N GLN A 430 -11.64 -12.71 -19.26
CA GLN A 430 -11.17 -11.94 -20.42
C GLN A 430 -12.04 -10.70 -20.67
N ASP A 431 -13.36 -10.78 -20.50
CA ASP A 431 -14.24 -9.62 -20.68
C ASP A 431 -14.15 -8.69 -19.48
N ARG A 432 -13.48 -7.57 -19.71
CA ARG A 432 -13.39 -6.46 -18.76
C ARG A 432 -14.66 -5.62 -18.88
N ASN A 433 -15.78 -6.21 -18.49
CA ASN A 433 -17.12 -5.62 -18.52
C ASN A 433 -17.19 -4.29 -17.75
N ALA A 434 -16.40 -4.15 -16.69
CA ALA A 434 -16.44 -3.03 -15.78
C ALA A 434 -15.17 -2.17 -15.75
N ARG A 435 -15.30 -0.96 -15.19
CA ARG A 435 -14.23 -0.06 -14.75
C ARG A 435 -14.35 0.15 -13.24
N ARG A 436 -13.22 0.00 -12.52
CA ARG A 436 -13.09 0.48 -11.14
C ARG A 436 -12.32 1.80 -11.17
N MET A 437 -12.85 2.82 -10.52
CA MET A 437 -12.23 4.13 -10.44
C MET A 437 -11.45 4.22 -9.13
N GLU A 438 -10.13 4.29 -9.23
CA GLU A 438 -9.24 4.37 -8.07
C GLU A 438 -8.30 5.57 -8.19
N MET A 439 -8.07 6.28 -7.08
CA MET A 439 -7.02 7.30 -6.95
C MET A 439 -5.77 6.67 -6.33
N PHE A 440 -4.57 7.11 -6.72
CA PHE A 440 -3.32 6.64 -6.09
C PHE A 440 -2.62 7.72 -5.26
N ILE A 441 -2.11 7.31 -4.09
CA ILE A 441 -1.46 8.17 -3.09
C ILE A 441 -0.23 8.91 -3.63
N PHE A 442 0.44 8.35 -4.63
CA PHE A 442 1.65 8.93 -5.24
C PHE A 442 1.34 10.00 -6.30
N ASP A 443 0.13 10.09 -6.85
CA ASP A 443 -0.23 11.17 -7.79
C ASP A 443 -0.11 12.57 -7.14
N ALA A 444 -0.27 12.61 -5.81
CA ALA A 444 -0.03 13.81 -5.00
C ALA A 444 1.41 14.35 -5.14
N PHE A 445 2.39 13.55 -5.56
CA PHE A 445 3.75 14.02 -5.87
C PHE A 445 3.78 15.12 -6.93
N GLN A 446 2.79 15.15 -7.85
CA GLN A 446 2.62 16.22 -8.82
C GLN A 446 2.31 17.60 -8.18
N LEU A 447 1.84 17.62 -6.93
CA LEU A 447 1.48 18.83 -6.16
C LEU A 447 2.58 19.27 -5.17
N CYS A 448 3.66 18.49 -5.04
CA CYS A 448 4.80 18.75 -4.17
C CYS A 448 5.79 19.73 -4.83
N LYS A 449 6.55 20.49 -4.02
CA LYS A 449 7.73 21.24 -4.52
C LYS A 449 9.01 20.41 -4.42
N SER A 450 9.01 19.40 -3.55
CA SER A 450 10.18 18.56 -3.27
C SER A 450 9.74 17.13 -2.89
N VAL A 451 10.24 16.14 -3.64
CA VAL A 451 9.98 14.72 -3.39
C VAL A 451 11.29 13.93 -3.42
N VAL A 452 11.50 13.09 -2.40
CA VAL A 452 12.73 12.28 -2.24
C VAL A 452 12.45 10.79 -2.11
N GLY A 453 13.15 9.99 -2.92
CA GLY A 453 13.19 8.55 -2.84
C GLY A 453 14.38 8.07 -1.99
N LEU A 454 14.15 7.14 -1.07
CA LEU A 454 15.19 6.38 -0.39
C LEU A 454 15.17 4.93 -0.89
N GLN A 455 16.14 4.55 -1.71
CA GLN A 455 16.27 3.19 -2.22
C GLN A 455 16.95 2.31 -1.16
N VAL A 456 16.16 1.47 -0.50
CA VAL A 456 16.59 0.54 0.55
C VAL A 456 16.94 -0.84 -0.03
N PRO A 457 17.68 -1.70 0.70
CA PRO A 457 17.94 -3.07 0.27
C PRO A 457 16.64 -3.89 0.15
N ARG A 458 16.64 -4.91 -0.72
CA ARG A 458 15.49 -5.82 -0.92
C ARG A 458 15.13 -6.66 0.31
N THR A 459 15.92 -6.60 1.38
CA THR A 459 15.60 -7.19 2.69
C THR A 459 14.50 -6.44 3.46
N GLU A 460 13.97 -5.33 2.95
CA GLU A 460 12.78 -4.64 3.48
C GLU A 460 11.50 -4.96 2.68
N TYR A 461 11.51 -6.06 1.90
CA TYR A 461 10.42 -6.46 1.00
C TYR A 461 10.00 -7.93 1.25
N ALA A 462 8.75 -8.12 1.65
CA ALA A 462 8.06 -9.41 1.75
C ALA A 462 6.55 -9.17 1.55
N LEU A 463 6.12 -9.03 0.29
CA LEU A 463 4.71 -8.77 -0.01
C LEU A 463 3.83 -10.01 0.09
N VAL A 464 2.62 -9.86 0.63
CA VAL A 464 1.55 -10.85 0.61
C VAL A 464 0.37 -10.29 -0.18
N LYS A 465 0.26 -10.72 -1.44
CA LYS A 465 -0.77 -10.31 -2.42
C LYS A 465 -1.52 -11.50 -3.02
N ASN A 466 -0.92 -12.69 -2.98
CA ASN A 466 -1.40 -13.93 -3.59
C ASN A 466 -1.42 -15.07 -2.54
N VAL A 467 -2.23 -16.09 -2.78
CA VAL A 467 -2.34 -17.28 -1.91
C VAL A 467 -1.06 -18.15 -1.93
N SER A 468 -0.41 -18.22 -3.08
CA SER A 468 0.77 -19.06 -3.34
C SER A 468 1.62 -18.43 -4.46
N GLY A 469 2.84 -18.95 -4.65
CA GLY A 469 3.77 -18.44 -5.66
C GLY A 469 4.38 -17.08 -5.26
N PRO A 470 4.76 -16.22 -6.22
CA PRO A 470 5.39 -14.94 -5.91
C PRO A 470 4.49 -14.01 -5.09
N SER A 471 5.05 -13.40 -4.04
CA SER A 471 4.32 -12.51 -3.11
C SER A 471 3.18 -13.21 -2.35
N SER A 472 3.49 -14.36 -1.77
CA SER A 472 2.60 -15.18 -0.93
C SER A 472 3.13 -15.36 0.50
N PRO A 473 2.33 -15.90 1.45
CA PRO A 473 2.77 -16.17 2.82
C PRO A 473 4.08 -16.96 2.90
N GLN A 474 4.25 -18.02 2.10
CA GLN A 474 5.46 -18.84 2.08
C GLN A 474 6.71 -18.00 1.71
N THR A 475 6.60 -17.15 0.68
CA THR A 475 7.70 -16.25 0.28
C THR A 475 8.00 -15.17 1.33
N ALA A 476 7.00 -14.77 2.12
CA ALA A 476 7.18 -13.85 3.23
C ALA A 476 7.87 -14.51 4.43
N VAL A 477 7.46 -15.72 4.82
CA VAL A 477 8.13 -16.51 5.89
C VAL A 477 9.58 -16.77 5.55
N GLN A 478 9.88 -17.17 4.30
CA GLN A 478 11.26 -17.35 3.82
C GLN A 478 12.09 -16.06 3.95
N ALA A 479 11.56 -14.93 3.49
CA ALA A 479 12.27 -13.64 3.56
C ALA A 479 12.48 -13.16 5.02
N VAL A 480 11.49 -13.34 5.89
CA VAL A 480 11.58 -13.04 7.32
C VAL A 480 12.65 -13.91 7.99
N GLY A 481 12.65 -15.22 7.72
CA GLY A 481 13.64 -16.14 8.26
C GLY A 481 15.07 -15.82 7.84
N GLN A 482 15.27 -15.49 6.57
CA GLN A 482 16.59 -15.11 6.04
C GLN A 482 17.07 -13.76 6.61
N LEU A 483 16.18 -12.80 6.84
CA LEU A 483 16.54 -11.54 7.51
C LEU A 483 16.97 -11.77 8.97
N HIS A 484 16.15 -12.49 9.74
CA HIS A 484 16.43 -12.77 11.15
C HIS A 484 17.70 -13.62 11.35
N GLN A 485 17.92 -14.61 10.47
CA GLN A 485 19.19 -15.35 10.43
C GLN A 485 20.39 -14.42 10.13
N GLN A 486 20.27 -13.47 9.19
CA GLN A 486 21.33 -12.50 8.94
C GLN A 486 21.61 -11.59 10.13
N TRP A 487 20.58 -11.19 10.90
CA TRP A 487 20.77 -10.41 12.13
C TRP A 487 21.55 -11.21 13.19
N ILE A 488 21.18 -12.47 13.41
CA ILE A 488 21.88 -13.38 14.33
C ILE A 488 23.35 -13.55 13.95
N ILE A 489 23.64 -13.76 12.66
CA ILE A 489 25.00 -13.94 12.15
C ILE A 489 25.83 -12.64 12.32
N ARG A 490 25.24 -11.46 12.06
CA ARG A 490 25.91 -10.16 12.30
C ARG A 490 26.19 -9.92 13.79
N ALA A 491 25.34 -10.43 14.67
CA ALA A 491 25.50 -10.37 16.13
C ALA A 491 26.50 -11.39 16.69
N GLY A 492 27.15 -12.19 15.84
CA GLY A 492 28.15 -13.20 16.22
C GLY A 492 27.59 -14.60 16.52
N GLY A 493 26.31 -14.86 16.22
CA GLY A 493 25.73 -16.18 16.34
C GLY A 493 26.01 -17.10 15.15
N GLU A 494 26.10 -18.40 15.41
CA GLU A 494 26.28 -19.43 14.38
C GLU A 494 25.06 -20.38 14.31
N PHE A 495 24.90 -21.08 13.19
CA PHE A 495 23.85 -22.10 13.00
C PHE A 495 24.45 -23.49 12.78
N VAL A 496 23.83 -24.50 13.39
CA VAL A 496 24.17 -25.92 13.23
C VAL A 496 24.13 -26.31 11.76
N ASP A 497 25.14 -27.07 11.32
CA ASP A 497 25.38 -27.50 9.93
C ASP A 497 25.39 -26.37 8.87
N LYS A 498 25.46 -25.11 9.32
CA LYS A 498 25.27 -23.91 8.47
C LYS A 498 23.95 -23.90 7.70
N LYS A 499 22.89 -24.50 8.25
CA LYS A 499 21.55 -24.50 7.63
C LYS A 499 21.07 -23.06 7.36
N VAL A 500 20.50 -22.85 6.18
CA VAL A 500 19.90 -21.57 5.77
C VAL A 500 18.41 -21.57 6.14
N ALA A 501 17.91 -20.44 6.61
CA ALA A 501 16.50 -20.28 6.96
C ALA A 501 15.58 -20.28 5.72
N GLY A 502 14.40 -20.87 5.89
CA GLY A 502 13.44 -21.12 4.80
C GLY A 502 11.98 -21.18 5.27
N GLU A 503 11.11 -21.55 4.35
CA GLU A 503 9.66 -21.62 4.49
C GLU A 503 9.14 -22.89 5.16
N THR A 504 9.93 -23.98 5.19
CA THR A 504 9.54 -25.25 5.82
C THR A 504 9.65 -25.18 7.34
N GLU A 505 8.78 -25.91 8.05
CA GLU A 505 8.72 -25.92 9.52
C GLU A 505 10.08 -26.19 10.20
N ASP A 506 10.96 -26.99 9.59
CA ASP A 506 12.28 -27.33 10.11
C ASP A 506 13.36 -26.27 9.83
N LEU A 507 13.07 -25.27 8.99
CA LEU A 507 13.99 -24.20 8.56
C LEU A 507 13.51 -22.79 8.95
N LYS A 508 12.34 -22.63 9.57
CA LYS A 508 11.86 -21.31 10.00
C LYS A 508 12.81 -20.67 11.03
N CYS A 509 13.02 -19.36 10.90
CA CYS A 509 13.80 -18.54 11.83
C CYS A 509 13.00 -17.27 12.16
N GLU A 510 12.90 -16.90 13.43
CA GLU A 510 12.13 -15.73 13.84
C GLU A 510 12.76 -15.03 15.05
N ILE A 511 12.73 -13.70 15.03
CA ILE A 511 13.00 -12.83 16.18
C ILE A 511 11.74 -12.00 16.39
N SER A 512 11.25 -11.94 17.63
CA SER A 512 10.13 -11.06 17.96
C SER A 512 10.52 -9.59 17.71
N PRO A 513 9.68 -8.77 17.05
CA PRO A 513 9.92 -7.34 16.91
C PRO A 513 10.06 -6.61 18.26
N LEU A 514 9.52 -7.16 19.35
CA LEU A 514 9.71 -6.62 20.71
C LEU A 514 11.14 -6.80 21.24
N VAL A 515 11.91 -7.74 20.68
CA VAL A 515 13.35 -7.94 20.96
C VAL A 515 14.21 -7.01 20.11
N SER A 516 13.94 -6.88 18.81
CA SER A 516 14.79 -6.13 17.88
C SER A 516 13.99 -5.52 16.72
N TYR A 517 14.32 -4.28 16.31
CA TYR A 517 13.64 -3.55 15.24
C TYR A 517 14.32 -3.69 13.87
N ASP A 518 15.66 -3.63 13.84
CA ASP A 518 16.50 -3.72 12.64
C ASP A 518 17.80 -4.51 12.91
N GLY A 519 17.76 -5.45 13.85
CA GLY A 519 18.89 -6.28 14.25
C GLY A 519 19.73 -5.73 15.41
N GLU A 520 19.30 -4.65 16.07
CA GLU A 520 19.96 -4.11 17.27
C GLU A 520 19.62 -4.90 18.56
N ASP A 521 20.51 -4.83 19.55
CA ASP A 521 20.40 -5.50 20.86
C ASP A 521 20.41 -7.04 20.77
N LEU A 522 21.25 -7.59 19.89
CA LEU A 522 21.39 -9.04 19.67
C LEU A 522 22.80 -9.55 20.00
N GLU A 523 23.76 -8.65 20.12
CA GLU A 523 25.18 -8.94 20.32
C GLU A 523 25.44 -9.67 21.65
N GLY A 524 26.14 -10.80 21.58
CA GLY A 524 26.49 -11.61 22.76
C GLY A 524 25.37 -12.53 23.29
N HIS A 525 24.17 -12.50 22.70
CA HIS A 525 23.08 -13.42 23.08
C HIS A 525 23.30 -14.88 22.60
N PHE A 526 24.16 -15.09 21.59
CA PHE A 526 24.29 -16.37 20.88
C PHE A 526 25.64 -17.06 21.17
N LEU A 527 25.80 -17.58 22.39
CA LEU A 527 27.05 -18.22 22.85
C LEU A 527 27.27 -19.67 22.37
N LYS A 528 26.36 -20.22 21.56
CA LYS A 528 26.41 -21.59 21.01
C LYS A 528 25.74 -21.62 19.62
N PRO A 529 26.12 -22.56 18.73
CA PRO A 529 25.41 -22.79 17.48
C PRO A 529 23.93 -23.10 17.69
N LEU A 530 23.07 -22.42 16.92
CA LEU A 530 21.61 -22.56 16.99
C LEU A 530 21.11 -23.62 16.01
N ALA A 531 20.17 -24.45 16.44
CA ALA A 531 19.41 -25.32 15.54
C ALA A 531 18.25 -24.53 14.90
N LEU A 532 17.81 -24.95 13.71
CA LEU A 532 16.52 -24.58 13.15
C LEU A 532 15.50 -25.69 13.44
N PRO A 533 14.20 -25.37 13.65
CA PRO A 533 13.65 -24.02 13.68
C PRO A 533 14.06 -23.23 14.92
N PHE A 534 14.15 -21.90 14.79
CA PHE A 534 14.57 -21.01 15.87
C PHE A 534 13.60 -19.85 16.04
N TYR A 535 13.12 -19.63 17.27
CA TYR A 535 12.37 -18.43 17.65
C TYR A 535 13.02 -17.75 18.85
N LEU A 536 13.22 -16.43 18.76
CA LEU A 536 13.64 -15.56 19.86
C LEU A 536 12.46 -14.68 20.33
N PRO A 537 11.64 -15.18 21.28
CA PRO A 537 10.57 -14.41 21.91
C PRO A 537 11.10 -13.33 22.87
N SER A 538 10.25 -12.35 23.16
CA SER A 538 10.46 -11.31 24.18
C SER A 538 9.98 -11.76 25.55
N GLN A 539 10.61 -11.27 26.63
CA GLN A 539 10.16 -11.54 28.00
C GLN A 539 8.71 -11.12 28.25
N MET A 540 8.20 -10.10 27.54
CA MET A 540 6.81 -9.65 27.67
C MET A 540 5.79 -10.70 27.17
N GLU A 541 6.16 -11.49 26.16
CA GLU A 541 5.26 -12.53 25.60
C GLU A 541 5.04 -13.68 26.60
N PHE A 542 5.98 -13.91 27.52
CA PHE A 542 5.81 -14.86 28.62
C PHE A 542 5.00 -14.25 29.79
N THR A 543 5.05 -12.94 30.02
CA THR A 543 4.21 -12.31 31.06
C THR A 543 2.73 -12.27 30.66
N ASP A 544 2.46 -12.11 29.36
CA ASP A 544 1.10 -12.07 28.81
C ASP A 544 0.39 -13.46 28.84
N PHE A 545 1.12 -14.53 29.16
CA PHE A 545 0.61 -15.87 29.50
C PHE A 545 0.37 -16.08 31.01
N SER A 546 0.94 -15.23 31.87
CA SER A 546 0.91 -15.37 33.34
C SER A 546 -0.14 -14.47 34.01
N ALA A 547 -0.54 -13.39 33.35
CA ALA A 547 -1.56 -12.43 33.82
C ALA A 547 -3.00 -12.97 33.68
N ALA A 548 -3.28 -14.14 34.24
CA ALA A 548 -4.55 -14.86 34.09
C ALA A 548 -5.73 -14.29 34.91
N THR A 549 -6.08 -13.02 34.71
CA THR A 549 -7.46 -12.55 34.93
C THR A 549 -8.34 -13.07 33.80
N ALA A 550 -9.25 -14.00 34.12
CA ALA A 550 -10.36 -14.55 33.33
C ALA A 550 -10.22 -14.51 31.79
N PRO A 551 -10.12 -15.66 31.09
CA PRO A 551 -9.86 -15.67 29.65
C PRO A 551 -11.00 -15.06 28.85
N LEU A 552 -10.86 -13.79 28.47
CA LEU A 552 -11.28 -13.37 27.14
C LEU A 552 -10.50 -14.26 26.16
N ALA A 553 -11.23 -14.95 25.29
CA ALA A 553 -10.62 -15.71 24.21
C ALA A 553 -10.04 -14.70 23.21
N ARG A 554 -8.77 -14.30 23.40
CA ARG A 554 -8.02 -13.50 22.41
C ARG A 554 -8.19 -14.18 21.05
N ARG A 555 -8.79 -13.48 20.09
CA ARG A 555 -9.15 -14.07 18.80
C ARG A 555 -7.88 -14.53 18.09
N PRO A 556 -7.72 -15.83 17.81
CA PRO A 556 -6.54 -16.32 17.11
C PRO A 556 -6.49 -15.68 15.72
N SER A 557 -5.30 -15.29 15.32
CA SER A 557 -4.98 -15.00 13.93
C SER A 557 -5.31 -16.23 13.07
N THR A 558 -6.01 -16.03 11.95
CA THR A 558 -6.37 -17.15 11.07
C THR A 558 -5.17 -17.50 10.21
N HIS A 559 -4.69 -18.74 10.34
CA HIS A 559 -3.57 -19.26 9.57
C HIS A 559 -3.97 -19.47 8.10
N TYR A 560 -3.08 -19.07 7.20
CA TYR A 560 -3.36 -19.02 5.77
C TYR A 560 -3.69 -20.37 5.09
N LEU A 561 -3.47 -21.52 5.73
CA LEU A 561 -3.89 -22.84 5.21
C LEU A 561 -5.30 -23.26 5.68
N ASP A 562 -5.72 -22.87 6.87
CA ASP A 562 -7.09 -23.15 7.35
C ASP A 562 -8.08 -22.32 6.51
N TRP A 563 -7.71 -21.07 6.23
CA TRP A 563 -8.38 -20.18 5.28
C TRP A 563 -8.49 -20.79 3.85
N GLN A 564 -7.51 -21.57 3.36
CA GLN A 564 -7.66 -22.31 2.10
C GLN A 564 -8.71 -23.43 2.20
N SER A 565 -8.76 -24.11 3.35
CA SER A 565 -9.69 -25.23 3.58
C SER A 565 -11.13 -24.75 3.65
N ASP A 566 -11.38 -23.61 4.30
CA ASP A 566 -12.73 -23.02 4.37
C ASP A 566 -13.16 -22.38 3.05
N ILE A 567 -12.24 -21.92 2.20
CA ILE A 567 -12.57 -21.52 0.82
C ILE A 567 -12.87 -22.71 -0.07
N ILE A 568 -12.09 -23.80 -0.02
CA ILE A 568 -12.42 -25.01 -0.79
C ILE A 568 -13.78 -25.57 -0.34
N ARG A 569 -14.13 -25.48 0.95
CA ARG A 569 -15.49 -25.78 1.44
C ARG A 569 -16.51 -24.82 0.87
N HIS A 570 -16.30 -23.51 0.94
CA HIS A 570 -17.29 -22.53 0.50
C HIS A 570 -17.50 -22.52 -1.02
N GLU A 571 -16.43 -22.71 -1.81
CA GLU A 571 -16.52 -22.92 -3.26
C GLU A 571 -17.29 -24.22 -3.58
N LEU A 572 -17.02 -25.33 -2.87
CA LEU A 572 -17.84 -26.54 -2.98
C LEU A 572 -19.30 -26.32 -2.55
N GLU A 573 -19.56 -25.55 -1.49
CA GLU A 573 -20.91 -25.29 -0.99
C GLU A 573 -21.69 -24.41 -1.95
N VAL A 574 -21.07 -23.39 -2.55
CA VAL A 574 -21.69 -22.54 -3.57
C VAL A 574 -21.93 -23.34 -4.86
N GLU A 575 -20.96 -24.14 -5.31
CA GLU A 575 -21.15 -25.00 -6.49
C GLU A 575 -22.20 -26.10 -6.23
N LEU A 576 -22.24 -26.68 -5.03
CA LEU A 576 -23.26 -27.66 -4.63
C LEU A 576 -24.64 -27.02 -4.50
N HIS A 577 -24.76 -25.80 -3.98
CA HIS A 577 -26.04 -25.08 -3.94
C HIS A 577 -26.51 -24.66 -5.33
N ALA A 578 -25.61 -24.25 -6.22
CA ALA A 578 -25.94 -23.98 -7.62
C ALA A 578 -26.42 -25.27 -8.33
N GLN A 579 -25.72 -26.38 -8.14
CA GLN A 579 -26.13 -27.68 -8.69
C GLN A 579 -27.46 -28.18 -8.08
N LEU A 580 -27.70 -28.01 -6.77
CA LEU A 580 -28.99 -28.33 -6.16
C LEU A 580 -30.11 -27.39 -6.64
N GLY A 581 -29.84 -26.10 -6.81
CA GLY A 581 -30.80 -25.13 -7.34
C GLY A 581 -31.27 -25.51 -8.75
N ASN A 582 -30.33 -25.80 -9.64
CA ASN A 582 -30.61 -26.31 -10.98
C ASN A 582 -31.43 -27.61 -10.96
N VAL A 583 -31.10 -28.54 -10.05
CA VAL A 583 -31.86 -29.80 -9.88
C VAL A 583 -33.26 -29.57 -9.32
N LEU A 584 -33.45 -28.59 -8.43
CA LEU A 584 -34.75 -28.22 -7.88
C LEU A 584 -35.64 -27.55 -8.94
N GLU A 585 -35.13 -26.59 -9.73
CA GLU A 585 -35.87 -26.03 -10.87
C GLU A 585 -36.28 -27.12 -11.88
N MET A 586 -35.37 -28.06 -12.19
CA MET A 586 -35.68 -29.21 -13.06
C MET A 586 -36.73 -30.17 -12.46
N MET A 587 -36.95 -30.14 -11.15
CA MET A 587 -38.01 -30.92 -10.47
C MET A 587 -39.34 -30.16 -10.36
N GLU A 588 -39.33 -28.83 -10.39
CA GLU A 588 -40.53 -28.00 -10.26
C GLU A 588 -41.23 -27.70 -11.60
N ASP A 589 -40.50 -27.54 -12.72
CA ASP A 589 -41.11 -27.49 -14.07
C ASP A 589 -40.50 -28.51 -15.06
N PRO A 590 -40.96 -29.77 -15.05
CA PRO A 590 -40.52 -30.80 -15.99
C PRO A 590 -40.98 -30.59 -17.45
N LYS A 591 -41.65 -29.47 -17.79
CA LYS A 591 -41.98 -29.11 -19.18
C LYS A 591 -40.98 -28.14 -19.82
N ARG A 592 -40.10 -27.51 -19.03
CA ARG A 592 -39.17 -26.48 -19.53
C ARG A 592 -37.99 -27.03 -20.35
N TYR A 593 -37.79 -28.35 -20.34
CA TYR A 593 -36.68 -29.04 -21.00
C TYR A 593 -37.14 -30.20 -21.90
N GLU A 594 -38.00 -29.94 -22.88
CA GLU A 594 -38.23 -30.90 -23.97
C GLU A 594 -36.99 -31.01 -24.87
N TYR A 595 -36.37 -32.18 -24.90
CA TYR A 595 -35.17 -32.46 -25.70
C TYR A 595 -35.52 -32.56 -27.20
N HIS A 596 -35.43 -31.44 -27.91
CA HIS A 596 -35.50 -31.40 -29.37
C HIS A 596 -34.17 -31.84 -30.01
N GLY A 597 -33.89 -33.15 -29.95
CA GLY A 597 -32.75 -33.74 -30.66
C GLY A 597 -32.86 -33.54 -32.18
N GLU A 598 -31.73 -33.25 -32.82
CA GLU A 598 -31.65 -32.98 -34.27
C GLU A 598 -32.15 -34.18 -35.09
N ARG A 599 -33.02 -33.91 -36.08
CA ARG A 599 -33.39 -34.90 -37.08
C ARG A 599 -32.27 -35.03 -38.11
N ALA A 600 -31.35 -35.97 -37.87
CA ALA A 600 -30.35 -36.38 -38.85
C ALA A 600 -31.04 -36.80 -40.16
N ALA A 601 -30.82 -36.03 -41.23
CA ALA A 601 -31.32 -36.34 -42.56
C ALA A 601 -30.26 -37.13 -43.33
N ASN A 602 -30.24 -38.46 -43.17
CA ASN A 602 -29.93 -39.48 -44.19
C ASN A 602 -29.95 -40.89 -43.56
N GLU A 603 -30.34 -41.90 -44.35
CA GLU A 603 -30.54 -43.28 -43.89
C GLU A 603 -29.29 -44.16 -44.11
N GLU A 604 -28.32 -44.16 -43.18
CA GLU A 604 -27.39 -45.30 -43.03
C GLU A 604 -26.60 -45.29 -41.69
N GLU A 605 -27.26 -45.61 -40.57
CA GLU A 605 -26.70 -46.40 -39.45
C GLU A 605 -27.78 -46.62 -38.37
N THR A 606 -28.02 -47.87 -37.95
CA THR A 606 -28.90 -48.19 -36.81
C THR A 606 -28.30 -49.29 -35.95
N LEU A 607 -28.38 -49.13 -34.64
CA LEU A 607 -27.93 -50.13 -33.66
C LEU A 607 -29.07 -50.44 -32.65
N PRO A 608 -29.17 -51.69 -32.17
CA PRO A 608 -30.37 -52.21 -31.50
C PRO A 608 -30.48 -51.80 -30.01
N PRO A 609 -31.71 -51.84 -29.44
CA PRO A 609 -31.98 -51.35 -28.08
C PRO A 609 -31.59 -52.32 -26.96
N THR A 610 -31.14 -51.77 -25.82
CA THR A 610 -30.86 -52.51 -24.58
C THR A 610 -32.06 -52.45 -23.62
N PRO A 611 -32.49 -53.56 -22.96
CA PRO A 611 -33.67 -53.55 -22.09
C PRO A 611 -33.44 -52.85 -20.73
N ARG A 612 -34.52 -52.28 -20.19
CA ARG A 612 -34.67 -52.03 -18.75
C ARG A 612 -35.16 -53.30 -18.07
N ASP A 613 -34.71 -53.59 -16.84
CA ASP A 613 -35.64 -53.99 -15.79
C ASP A 613 -35.10 -53.71 -14.37
N THR A 614 -35.96 -53.97 -13.40
CA THR A 614 -36.06 -53.46 -12.04
C THR A 614 -35.28 -54.26 -10.98
N GLY A 615 -34.92 -53.57 -9.90
CA GLY A 615 -35.29 -54.07 -8.56
C GLY A 615 -34.14 -54.25 -7.54
N PRO A 616 -34.46 -54.29 -6.22
CA PRO A 616 -33.47 -53.92 -5.19
C PRO A 616 -33.29 -54.92 -4.03
N LYS A 617 -32.17 -54.82 -3.28
CA LYS A 617 -32.12 -54.72 -1.79
C LYS A 617 -30.70 -54.69 -1.18
N ARG A 618 -30.59 -54.09 0.01
CA ARG A 618 -29.49 -54.23 1.03
C ARG A 618 -29.62 -55.58 1.78
N PRO A 619 -28.69 -56.05 2.65
CA PRO A 619 -27.39 -55.51 3.15
C PRO A 619 -26.18 -56.39 2.73
N GLY A 620 -24.94 -56.28 3.24
CA GLY A 620 -24.32 -55.34 4.20
C GLY A 620 -23.90 -55.95 5.56
N ALA A 621 -23.06 -55.21 6.32
CA ALA A 621 -22.48 -55.45 7.66
C ALA A 621 -21.13 -56.23 7.80
N ALA A 622 -20.31 -55.71 8.73
CA ALA A 622 -19.29 -56.35 9.58
C ALA A 622 -18.05 -57.10 9.01
N GLY A 623 -16.88 -56.49 9.25
CA GLY A 623 -15.82 -57.13 10.07
C GLY A 623 -14.70 -57.91 9.37
N GLY A 624 -13.61 -58.15 10.12
CA GLY A 624 -12.51 -59.05 9.74
C GLY A 624 -11.14 -58.38 9.59
N GLU A 625 -10.34 -58.38 10.66
CA GLU A 625 -8.88 -58.35 10.55
C GLU A 625 -8.38 -59.69 9.97
N VAL A 626 -7.17 -59.71 9.37
CA VAL A 626 -6.03 -60.57 9.79
C VAL A 626 -4.94 -60.68 8.70
N ALA A 627 -3.71 -60.64 9.20
CA ALA A 627 -2.37 -60.77 8.62
C ALA A 627 -2.10 -61.67 7.38
N GLN A 628 -1.22 -61.14 6.53
CA GLN A 628 0.06 -61.73 6.04
C GLN A 628 0.13 -63.14 5.41
N GLY A 629 0.68 -63.17 4.18
CA GLY A 629 1.51 -64.28 3.65
C GLY A 629 0.77 -65.37 2.86
N SER A 630 1.43 -66.18 2.01
CA SER A 630 2.80 -66.08 1.45
C SER A 630 2.97 -67.05 0.25
N GLY A 631 3.94 -66.81 -0.64
CA GLY A 631 4.32 -67.71 -1.76
C GLY A 631 3.46 -67.51 -3.04
N SER A 632 3.97 -67.06 -4.19
CA SER A 632 5.11 -67.49 -5.03
C SER A 632 4.79 -68.64 -5.99
N ALA A 633 4.77 -68.35 -7.31
CA ALA A 633 5.67 -69.04 -8.27
C ALA A 633 5.61 -68.52 -9.73
N ARG A 634 6.81 -68.42 -10.34
CA ARG A 634 7.19 -68.74 -11.74
C ARG A 634 6.98 -67.76 -12.93
N LYS A 635 7.99 -67.84 -13.82
CA LYS A 635 8.21 -67.22 -15.15
C LYS A 635 8.51 -65.70 -15.14
N GLY A 636 9.55 -65.21 -15.82
CA GLY A 636 10.64 -65.92 -16.51
C GLY A 636 11.65 -65.00 -17.22
N SER A 637 12.87 -65.50 -17.44
CA SER A 637 13.90 -65.05 -18.41
C SER A 637 14.25 -63.55 -18.54
N LYS A 638 15.47 -63.18 -18.12
CA LYS A 638 16.23 -62.01 -18.61
C LYS A 638 17.34 -62.47 -19.57
N GLN A 639 17.71 -61.59 -20.51
CA GLN A 639 19.10 -61.23 -20.84
C GLN A 639 19.19 -59.70 -20.58
N ALA A 640 20.21 -59.11 -19.93
CA ALA A 640 21.66 -59.11 -20.22
C ALA A 640 21.92 -58.39 -21.57
N GLU A 641 22.77 -57.37 -21.69
CA GLU A 641 24.08 -57.06 -21.05
C GLU A 641 24.21 -55.52 -20.78
N THR A 642 24.71 -55.00 -19.63
CA THR A 642 26.12 -54.76 -19.16
C THR A 642 26.97 -53.83 -20.06
N ASN A 643 27.79 -52.87 -19.59
CA ASN A 643 28.25 -52.52 -18.24
C ASN A 643 28.76 -51.04 -18.11
N ASP A 644 28.93 -50.58 -16.87
CA ASP A 644 29.66 -49.37 -16.39
C ASP A 644 31.16 -49.73 -16.09
N PRO A 645 32.07 -48.93 -15.45
CA PRO A 645 32.14 -47.49 -15.12
C PRO A 645 33.51 -46.80 -15.42
N SER A 646 33.69 -45.49 -15.12
CA SER A 646 34.94 -44.89 -14.54
C SER A 646 34.89 -43.35 -14.29
N GLU A 647 35.75 -42.86 -13.38
CA GLU A 647 35.93 -41.45 -12.94
C GLU A 647 37.34 -40.88 -13.36
N PRO A 648 37.92 -39.78 -12.81
CA PRO A 648 37.52 -38.35 -12.76
C PRO A 648 38.66 -37.34 -13.19
N LEU A 649 38.51 -36.03 -12.84
CA LEU A 649 39.55 -34.98 -12.53
C LEU A 649 40.12 -33.97 -13.58
N THR A 650 39.94 -32.67 -13.24
CA THR A 650 40.87 -31.48 -13.27
C THR A 650 41.58 -30.91 -14.52
N ALA A 651 41.17 -29.66 -14.87
CA ALA A 651 41.92 -28.36 -14.78
C ALA A 651 43.18 -28.02 -15.65
N LEU A 652 43.50 -26.71 -15.67
CA LEU A 652 44.66 -26.00 -16.30
C LEU A 652 44.61 -25.90 -17.85
N GLU A 653 45.26 -24.98 -18.58
CA GLU A 653 45.68 -23.56 -18.43
C GLU A 653 45.88 -22.97 -19.87
N GLY A 654 46.28 -21.70 -20.06
CA GLY A 654 46.51 -21.07 -21.39
C GLY A 654 47.98 -21.14 -21.89
N PRO A 655 48.51 -20.16 -22.68
CA PRO A 655 47.81 -19.04 -23.34
C PRO A 655 48.10 -18.88 -24.88
N PRO A 656 48.84 -17.88 -25.46
CA PRO A 656 48.28 -17.08 -26.56
C PRO A 656 49.15 -16.97 -27.84
N THR A 657 48.66 -16.23 -28.85
CA THR A 657 49.46 -15.75 -29.99
C THR A 657 49.22 -14.25 -30.29
N ASP A 658 50.25 -13.44 -30.08
CA ASP A 658 50.30 -12.05 -30.56
C ASP A 658 50.49 -11.97 -32.09
N THR A 659 50.01 -10.89 -32.70
CA THR A 659 50.78 -10.21 -33.76
C THR A 659 50.68 -8.69 -33.56
N TYR A 660 51.80 -8.00 -33.76
CA TYR A 660 52.04 -6.62 -33.30
C TYR A 660 52.61 -5.78 -34.44
N THR A 661 51.98 -4.64 -34.78
CA THR A 661 52.60 -3.64 -35.69
C THR A 661 52.02 -2.22 -35.58
N ASP A 662 52.83 -1.32 -35.02
CA ASP A 662 52.88 0.14 -35.16
C ASP A 662 54.40 0.48 -35.08
N PRO A 663 55.01 1.47 -35.81
CA PRO A 663 54.60 2.87 -35.71
C PRO A 663 54.87 3.89 -36.85
N LYS A 664 54.09 5.00 -36.81
CA LYS A 664 54.43 6.39 -37.19
C LYS A 664 54.84 6.74 -38.63
N LYS A 665 54.17 7.76 -39.24
CA LYS A 665 54.82 8.96 -39.84
C LYS A 665 53.88 10.13 -40.26
N THR A 666 53.99 11.25 -39.53
CA THR A 666 54.19 12.65 -40.00
C THR A 666 53.39 13.33 -41.15
N ILE A 667 52.82 14.51 -40.81
CA ILE A 667 52.99 15.86 -41.44
C ILE A 667 51.98 16.42 -42.49
N ASN A 668 51.82 17.75 -42.45
CA ASN A 668 51.05 18.73 -43.27
C ASN A 668 49.51 18.78 -43.09
N SER A 669 48.79 19.90 -42.89
CA SER A 669 48.86 21.35 -43.25
C SER A 669 48.20 21.72 -44.60
N GLU A 670 47.48 22.84 -44.82
CA GLU A 670 47.59 24.23 -44.29
C GLU A 670 46.28 25.08 -44.34
N LYS A 671 46.31 26.28 -43.70
CA LYS A 671 45.62 27.58 -44.04
C LYS A 671 44.07 27.61 -44.16
N ARG A 672 43.35 28.60 -43.61
CA ARG A 672 43.55 30.08 -43.66
C ARG A 672 43.26 30.77 -42.29
N GLN A 673 44.17 31.62 -41.79
CA GLN A 673 44.15 33.12 -41.83
C GLN A 673 43.04 33.78 -40.95
N LYS A 674 43.37 34.34 -39.75
CA LYS A 674 43.94 35.70 -39.44
C LYS A 674 42.86 36.82 -39.51
N TYR A 675 42.81 37.90 -38.70
CA TYR A 675 43.61 38.55 -37.63
C TYR A 675 42.67 39.61 -36.92
N TRP A 676 42.96 40.33 -35.81
CA TRP A 676 43.76 40.18 -34.57
C TRP A 676 43.54 41.42 -33.64
N GLY A 677 43.85 41.32 -32.33
CA GLY A 677 43.89 42.45 -31.36
C GLY A 677 42.91 42.27 -30.18
N ARG A 678 43.29 42.25 -28.88
CA ARG A 678 44.22 43.05 -28.04
C ARG A 678 43.71 44.47 -27.72
N ASP A 679 43.84 45.01 -26.50
CA ASP A 679 44.36 44.48 -25.22
C ASP A 679 43.84 45.34 -24.02
N ALA A 680 44.27 44.98 -22.79
CA ALA A 680 44.37 45.84 -21.59
C ALA A 680 43.15 46.07 -20.67
N SER A 681 43.29 45.57 -19.42
CA SER A 681 42.78 46.22 -18.19
C SER A 681 43.76 47.34 -17.77
N PRO A 682 43.40 48.29 -16.86
CA PRO A 682 43.63 48.03 -15.42
C PRO A 682 42.79 48.82 -14.38
N THR A 683 42.70 48.22 -13.17
CA THR A 683 42.68 48.84 -11.81
C THR A 683 41.95 50.17 -11.47
N SER A 684 40.91 50.02 -10.63
CA SER A 684 40.81 50.57 -9.25
C SER A 684 40.14 51.93 -8.90
N ALA A 685 39.56 51.92 -7.68
CA ALA A 685 39.48 52.99 -6.66
C ALA A 685 38.32 54.01 -6.61
N ARG A 686 37.46 53.80 -5.58
CA ARG A 686 36.85 54.78 -4.64
C ARG A 686 36.02 55.97 -5.16
N GLY A 687 34.78 56.07 -4.68
CA GLY A 687 34.01 57.33 -4.63
C GLY A 687 32.70 57.21 -3.84
N ALA A 688 32.57 57.95 -2.73
CA ALA A 688 31.31 58.17 -2.00
C ALA A 688 31.31 59.58 -1.39
N PRO A 689 30.19 60.32 -1.51
CA PRO A 689 29.41 60.75 -0.33
C PRO A 689 27.90 60.47 -0.52
N SER A 690 27.02 60.36 0.50
CA SER A 690 26.70 61.24 1.65
C SER A 690 26.00 62.56 1.26
N ALA A 691 24.91 63.03 1.88
CA ALA A 691 24.01 62.46 2.89
C ALA A 691 22.76 63.37 3.12
N ARG A 692 21.78 62.90 3.93
CA ARG A 692 20.70 63.68 4.62
C ARG A 692 19.57 64.28 3.73
N SER A 693 18.37 64.62 4.22
CA SER A 693 17.50 64.24 5.38
C SER A 693 16.15 65.01 5.27
N ALA A 694 15.09 64.95 6.09
CA ALA A 694 14.78 64.32 7.40
C ALA A 694 13.24 64.25 7.65
N ARG A 695 12.81 63.52 8.71
CA ARG A 695 11.47 63.55 9.36
C ARG A 695 10.32 62.88 8.57
N GLY A 696 9.30 62.29 9.19
CA GLY A 696 9.09 62.02 10.63
C GLY A 696 7.82 61.19 10.90
N ALA A 697 7.67 60.65 12.13
CA ALA A 697 6.46 59.96 12.58
C ALA A 697 5.40 60.96 13.11
N PRO A 698 4.17 60.50 13.39
CA PRO A 698 3.77 60.45 14.80
C PRO A 698 2.99 59.17 15.21
N GLN A 699 2.73 59.03 16.52
CA GLN A 699 1.92 57.97 17.15
C GLN A 699 0.62 58.54 17.73
N SER A 700 -0.44 57.71 17.82
CA SER A 700 -1.55 57.80 18.82
C SER A 700 -2.43 59.08 18.78
N ALA A 701 -3.70 59.14 19.24
CA ALA A 701 -4.39 58.43 20.30
C ALA A 701 -5.92 58.74 20.29
N ARG A 702 -6.72 57.84 20.90
CA ARG A 702 -7.96 58.08 21.71
C ARG A 702 -9.03 59.08 21.25
N GLY A 703 -10.28 58.62 21.21
CA GLY A 703 -11.47 59.48 21.41
C GLY A 703 -12.80 58.75 21.18
N GLY A 704 -13.63 58.63 22.22
CA GLY A 704 -15.02 58.16 22.12
C GLY A 704 -15.87 58.72 23.27
N PRO A 705 -17.22 58.64 23.23
CA PRO A 705 -18.06 59.04 24.37
C PRO A 705 -19.09 57.98 24.84
N THR A 706 -19.16 57.82 26.18
CA THR A 706 -20.36 57.72 27.07
C THR A 706 -21.74 57.23 26.56
N SER A 707 -22.60 56.54 27.35
CA SER A 707 -22.53 55.95 28.72
C SER A 707 -23.90 55.34 29.16
N ALA A 708 -23.90 54.49 30.23
CA ALA A 708 -25.07 54.13 31.09
C ALA A 708 -26.19 53.28 30.44
N ARG A 709 -27.00 52.43 31.13
CA ARG A 709 -27.18 51.89 32.52
C ARG A 709 -27.93 50.53 32.34
N GLY A 710 -28.04 49.57 33.27
CA GLY A 710 -27.59 49.37 34.66
C GLY A 710 -28.16 48.04 35.22
N SER A 711 -27.71 47.58 36.40
CA SER A 711 -28.16 46.31 37.05
C SER A 711 -29.34 46.51 38.02
N PRO A 712 -30.00 45.42 38.47
CA PRO A 712 -29.67 44.79 39.77
C PRO A 712 -29.55 43.24 39.66
N GLY A 713 -29.21 42.46 40.70
CA GLY A 713 -28.87 42.75 42.10
C GLY A 713 -29.57 41.75 43.07
N GLU A 714 -28.97 41.52 44.26
CA GLU A 714 -29.36 40.54 45.31
C GLU A 714 -28.90 39.07 45.09
N ALA A 715 -28.49 38.29 46.11
CA ALA A 715 -28.25 38.59 47.54
C ALA A 715 -27.05 37.79 48.11
N SER A 716 -26.63 38.13 49.34
CA SER A 716 -25.65 37.39 50.16
C SER A 716 -26.07 37.49 51.64
N PRO A 717 -25.59 36.59 52.53
CA PRO A 717 -24.65 37.12 53.51
C PRO A 717 -23.46 36.20 53.85
N ARG A 718 -22.42 36.82 54.40
CA ARG A 718 -21.32 36.19 55.17
C ARG A 718 -21.64 36.28 56.68
N GLU A 719 -20.89 35.57 57.52
CA GLU A 719 -20.13 36.08 58.71
C GLU A 719 -19.02 35.06 59.08
N ARG A 720 -17.75 35.48 59.27
CA ARG A 720 -16.96 35.61 60.54
C ARG A 720 -16.80 34.30 61.37
N GLY A 721 -15.62 33.92 61.90
CA GLY A 721 -14.24 34.45 61.76
C GLY A 721 -13.24 33.97 62.84
N SER A 722 -12.03 34.55 62.86
CA SER A 722 -11.11 34.74 64.02
C SER A 722 -10.24 33.59 64.63
N ALA A 723 -9.01 33.45 64.11
CA ALA A 723 -7.68 33.60 64.78
C ALA A 723 -7.25 32.91 66.12
N ARG A 724 -5.92 32.63 66.20
CA ARG A 724 -5.06 32.15 67.35
C ARG A 724 -5.19 30.64 67.68
N GLY A 725 -4.17 29.94 68.23
CA GLY A 725 -2.76 30.24 68.56
C GLY A 725 -2.10 29.15 69.47
N SER A 726 -0.76 29.18 69.66
CA SER A 726 0.09 28.17 70.40
C SER A 726 0.30 26.83 69.63
N ALA A 727 1.48 26.21 69.45
CA ALA A 727 2.73 26.00 70.23
C ALA A 727 2.62 24.86 71.29
N ARG A 728 3.63 23.99 71.56
CA ARG A 728 5.08 24.01 71.20
C ARG A 728 5.80 22.63 71.43
N GLY A 729 6.89 22.35 70.70
CA GLY A 729 8.04 21.49 71.12
C GLY A 729 8.16 20.05 70.54
N SER A 730 9.25 19.28 70.74
CA SER A 730 10.68 19.60 71.00
C SER A 730 11.58 18.34 71.21
N ALA A 731 12.27 17.82 70.18
CA ALA A 731 13.50 16.98 70.24
C ALA A 731 14.01 16.78 68.79
N ARG A 732 15.29 16.77 68.37
CA ARG A 732 16.67 16.65 68.92
C ARG A 732 17.16 15.24 69.32
N GLY A 733 18.08 14.72 68.48
CA GLY A 733 18.93 13.52 68.61
C GLY A 733 19.34 13.07 67.19
N SER A 734 20.60 13.19 66.74
CA SER A 734 21.73 12.24 66.90
C SER A 734 21.42 10.83 66.39
N GLY A 735 22.21 10.17 65.52
CA GLY A 735 23.56 10.46 65.01
C GLY A 735 24.45 9.20 65.12
N SER A 736 25.38 9.00 64.17
CA SER A 736 26.07 7.70 63.88
C SER A 736 25.14 6.61 63.31
N GLY A 737 25.61 5.58 62.60
CA GLY A 737 26.96 5.32 62.05
C GLY A 737 27.09 3.92 61.44
N SER A 738 27.99 3.74 60.46
CA SER A 738 28.41 2.42 59.94
C SER A 738 29.22 1.64 61.01
N PRO A 739 29.32 0.29 61.01
CA PRO A 739 29.56 -0.63 59.86
C PRO A 739 28.41 -1.65 59.65
N GLY A 740 28.47 -2.62 58.71
CA GLY A 740 29.47 -2.89 57.68
C GLY A 740 30.05 -4.32 57.75
N GLU A 741 29.57 -5.19 56.85
CA GLU A 741 30.23 -6.38 56.26
C GLU A 741 29.64 -6.59 54.85
#